data_AF-W6MXT9-F1
#
_entry.id   AF-W6MXT9-F1
#
_cell.length_a   1.000
_cell.length_b   1.000
_cell.length_c   1.000
_cell.angle_alpha   90.00
_cell.angle_beta   90.00
_cell.angle_gamma   90.00
#
_symmetry.space_group_name_H-M   'P 1'
#
loop_
_entity.id
_entity.type
_entity.pdbx_description
1 polymer ?
#
loop_
_entity_poly.entity_id
_entity_poly.type
_entity_poly.pdbx_seq_one_letter_code
_entity_poly.pdbx_strand_id
1 'polypeptide(L)'
;MEVPGEELPPPPSYNQMFPIKVASVDSNKDSQGKDLIDMIDDEDLLEAPIEKDIDTDSKSETSKYAQDVPALPSRQSLPYNLGSVFKTSNRIIDDIKNDMFMILGDDQQGILGVNSVDYAERLSHLKHIHGEKYKLLMLNDFDKSLYRQISSDALGVITSVMAIVMEKETPASVSKISTYHVNFMVKSKRTHRPCRKHRFYKLEDWELNPEDKRDLLLDFTEQLAEGDDSSLPTLIDSATYFCPTCDRMLRVEIFPPEFDAADLVAFEKESVQERYEEYKAKNPESALVVPNQVDCLHQLYELLLQLFAFKTPQENVLLLELCLGRNILKKLNFRESSNGTLDHPLIPETETQKEFVLDAYLRKTVEVLNIGRFFSNSKPEFQVKSGLVPTALLESLDEFDTYLMSSIVADVEDKSLMSQDYITLCSQSYFKDQFIIDTFKELCFANPSSKAKYFDAFTNIAHDRSSPTLWTELATQKSLGVVGFAELRSCYDLFNIDVDNSKVFSTVDDNYLIKAYRYALAYSDGTNPSMYWDAMLKIALDRGSRYLEIFLKTEPVADVERAYSTLEITDSVEDDIVVTAYEIKKDDFPANVELFDRCFLAIAMKRRSMRLFDYVDSYMGHLNRLLPDPSQNLDAAYRFIGCPPNVDDFTFLSCFQEKWGSDLDSRMLYRCLKAIAGVRKSKLVESFSSSGIIDARYLPLANTPCGLNNIGNTCYLNSLLQYYFSVEPLRTAILKFDFSLTQEEFSADEALSQRRIGGRNVSFKETERSIQFVYQLQDLFSNLITSRKRCVTPTRELAYLAFSPSTEEVEFEEEVPEQEEIVQPYEAVVATADADAPLIDINDSDDDQEPEFQHNSPVPGELSSPMDTDDETKTTPNAPTQQVVRRETKRSAAKIDPEQLENALEMGRQQDVTECIENVLFQVESALKPLSLDEDDEQVDLIKQLFYGKTKQSLQPVDKDTKEHLPDGQVRSKIERFLSLLVNIGDHPKDIYDALDTYFTEDLMNLDDGEVKRSLTITELPKILQIQIQRVQFDRERGMPFKSIEPLPFDEKLYMDRYLETEDAEIIQKRKQVFDWKREIQSLSQKKNSLNSRNASGLTALEALEVSKAYLDSDVFQKHGILVDENTISVLDSQIKLLTEELSTIDQTLTSLREKCMTQFKDLKNVGYSIFAIFIHRGEASYGHYWIYIRDPVRDVYRKYNDEIVSEVSFNEVMNFAEGNTATPYFLVFVRDNLENYVDPLKRDLEEEEAGSV
;
A
#
# COMPACT_ATOMS: atom_id res chain seq x y z
N MET A 1 27.45 43.88 44.27
CA MET A 1 26.66 45.03 43.77
C MET A 1 25.25 44.55 43.54
N GLU A 2 24.28 45.45 43.62
CA GLU A 2 22.87 45.11 43.83
C GLU A 2 22.07 44.64 42.60
N VAL A 3 20.87 44.11 42.87
CA VAL A 3 19.76 43.80 41.94
C VAL A 3 18.80 45.01 41.90
N PRO A 4 18.04 45.28 40.81
CA PRO A 4 16.90 44.47 40.33
C PRO A 4 16.96 44.20 38.80
N GLY A 5 16.03 43.47 38.14
CA GLY A 5 14.85 42.74 38.61
C GLY A 5 13.56 43.15 37.87
N GLU A 6 13.03 42.30 36.99
CA GLU A 6 11.72 42.47 36.31
C GLU A 6 11.16 41.11 35.83
N GLU A 7 9.83 40.99 35.68
CA GLU A 7 9.11 39.72 35.42
C GLU A 7 8.57 39.64 33.97
N LEU A 8 8.41 38.42 33.43
CA LEU A 8 7.81 38.17 32.10
C LEU A 8 6.34 37.70 32.22
N PRO A 9 5.38 38.32 31.52
CA PRO A 9 3.97 37.94 31.57
C PRO A 9 3.61 36.78 30.60
N PRO A 10 2.49 36.05 30.85
CA PRO A 10 2.02 34.96 29.99
C PRO A 10 1.35 35.45 28.68
N PRO A 11 1.26 34.59 27.65
CA PRO A 11 0.64 34.94 26.36
C PRO A 11 -0.90 35.09 26.44
N PRO A 12 -1.51 35.89 25.54
CA PRO A 12 -2.94 36.22 25.61
C PRO A 12 -3.85 35.16 24.99
N SER A 13 -5.03 34.97 25.61
CA SER A 13 -6.15 34.24 25.01
C SER A 13 -6.87 35.09 23.94
N TYR A 14 -7.16 34.50 22.79
CA TYR A 14 -7.96 35.12 21.74
C TYR A 14 -9.35 34.50 21.67
N ASN A 15 -10.36 35.25 22.11
CA ASN A 15 -11.76 34.88 21.96
C ASN A 15 -12.61 36.16 21.77
N GLN A 16 -12.75 36.60 20.52
CA GLN A 16 -13.64 37.71 20.14
C GLN A 16 -14.33 37.42 18.80
N MET A 17 -15.65 37.23 18.86
CA MET A 17 -16.54 37.32 17.70
C MET A 17 -16.66 38.76 17.22
N PHE A 18 -16.86 38.96 15.91
CA PHE A 18 -17.75 39.99 15.34
C PHE A 18 -18.17 39.58 13.91
N PRO A 19 -19.26 40.15 13.32
CA PRO A 19 -20.23 39.32 12.62
C PRO A 19 -20.28 39.54 11.10
N ILE A 20 -20.63 38.48 10.38
CA ILE A 20 -21.02 38.55 8.97
C ILE A 20 -22.49 38.97 8.89
N LYS A 21 -22.78 40.01 8.11
CA LYS A 21 -24.15 40.50 7.89
C LYS A 21 -24.91 39.60 6.93
N VAL A 22 -26.10 39.16 7.33
CA VAL A 22 -27.11 38.65 6.39
C VAL A 22 -27.59 39.82 5.52
N ALA A 23 -27.67 39.61 4.21
CA ALA A 23 -28.29 40.53 3.26
C ALA A 23 -29.42 39.79 2.52
N SER A 24 -30.63 40.31 2.61
CA SER A 24 -31.82 39.76 1.95
C SER A 24 -31.97 40.28 0.52
N VAL A 25 -32.37 39.41 -0.40
CA VAL A 25 -32.91 39.76 -1.72
C VAL A 25 -34.04 38.80 -2.08
N ASP A 26 -35.17 39.34 -2.51
CA ASP A 26 -36.39 38.59 -2.82
C ASP A 26 -36.50 38.18 -4.31
N SER A 27 -36.87 36.91 -4.51
CA SER A 27 -37.85 36.46 -5.52
C SER A 27 -37.53 36.43 -7.03
N ASN A 28 -38.28 35.54 -7.71
CA ASN A 28 -38.76 35.58 -9.10
C ASN A 28 -37.80 35.35 -10.29
N LYS A 29 -37.97 34.14 -10.87
CA LYS A 29 -38.49 33.87 -12.23
C LYS A 29 -37.59 33.57 -13.45
N ASP A 30 -38.11 32.58 -14.19
CA ASP A 30 -38.17 32.39 -15.65
C ASP A 30 -36.90 32.10 -16.49
N SER A 31 -36.80 30.83 -16.90
CA SER A 31 -36.73 30.35 -18.31
C SER A 31 -35.42 29.79 -18.94
N GLN A 32 -35.52 28.50 -19.34
CA GLN A 32 -35.02 27.82 -20.58
C GLN A 32 -33.51 27.61 -20.86
N GLY A 33 -33.17 26.40 -21.35
CA GLY A 33 -31.86 26.02 -21.95
C GLY A 33 -31.09 24.96 -21.14
N LYS A 34 -31.50 23.68 -21.02
CA LYS A 34 -31.80 22.62 -22.02
C LYS A 34 -30.54 21.85 -22.50
N ASP A 35 -30.66 20.50 -22.52
CA ASP A 35 -29.84 19.49 -23.19
C ASP A 35 -28.40 19.21 -22.71
N LEU A 36 -28.24 18.19 -21.85
CA LEU A 36 -27.61 16.91 -22.23
C LEU A 36 -27.84 15.83 -21.16
N ILE A 37 -28.67 14.84 -21.51
CA ILE A 37 -28.78 13.53 -20.87
C ILE A 37 -28.51 12.53 -22.00
N ASP A 38 -27.65 11.53 -21.77
CA ASP A 38 -27.81 10.13 -22.20
C ASP A 38 -26.51 9.32 -21.94
N MET A 39 -26.66 7.99 -21.91
CA MET A 39 -25.61 6.96 -21.95
C MET A 39 -24.63 6.84 -20.76
N ILE A 40 -25.11 6.21 -19.68
CA ILE A 40 -24.47 4.96 -19.21
C ILE A 40 -25.59 3.94 -19.04
N ASP A 41 -25.55 2.87 -19.82
CA ASP A 41 -26.36 1.66 -19.63
C ASP A 41 -25.56 0.68 -18.78
N ASP A 42 -26.18 0.08 -17.77
CA ASP A 42 -25.62 -1.02 -16.95
C ASP A 42 -26.76 -2.03 -16.59
N GLU A 43 -27.30 -2.70 -17.61
CA GLU A 43 -27.99 -3.98 -17.42
C GLU A 43 -26.97 -5.12 -17.56
N ASP A 44 -26.47 -5.66 -16.44
CA ASP A 44 -26.35 -7.12 -16.23
C ASP A 44 -25.83 -7.51 -14.83
N LEU A 45 -25.91 -8.82 -14.51
CA LEU A 45 -25.29 -9.51 -13.34
C LEU A 45 -25.79 -9.13 -11.93
N LEU A 46 -27.01 -9.57 -11.61
CA LEU A 46 -27.43 -9.93 -10.24
C LEU A 46 -27.80 -11.43 -10.15
N GLU A 47 -26.80 -12.31 -10.25
CA GLU A 47 -26.93 -13.72 -9.85
C GLU A 47 -26.18 -13.97 -8.53
N ALA A 48 -26.92 -14.33 -7.48
CA ALA A 48 -26.36 -14.81 -6.22
C ALA A 48 -26.17 -16.35 -6.29
N PRO A 49 -25.18 -16.94 -5.59
CA PRO A 49 -24.85 -18.35 -5.77
C PRO A 49 -25.96 -19.31 -5.32
N ILE A 50 -26.22 -20.32 -6.15
CA ILE A 50 -27.03 -21.48 -5.77
C ILE A 50 -26.13 -22.49 -5.05
N GLU A 51 -26.19 -22.53 -3.72
CA GLU A 51 -25.65 -23.66 -2.97
C GLU A 51 -26.49 -24.93 -3.21
N LYS A 52 -25.80 -26.06 -3.31
CA LYS A 52 -26.38 -27.37 -3.69
C LYS A 52 -26.68 -28.23 -2.47
N ASP A 53 -27.52 -29.24 -2.70
CA ASP A 53 -27.92 -30.24 -1.72
C ASP A 53 -26.73 -30.87 -0.96
N ILE A 54 -26.84 -30.91 0.37
CA ILE A 54 -26.09 -31.85 1.23
C ILE A 54 -27.13 -32.68 1.98
N ASP A 55 -26.88 -33.98 2.05
CA ASP A 55 -27.88 -35.01 2.35
C ASP A 55 -28.29 -35.08 3.83
N THR A 56 -29.45 -35.67 4.11
CA THR A 56 -30.05 -35.74 5.44
C THR A 56 -29.66 -36.99 6.22
N ASP A 57 -29.01 -36.84 7.38
CA ASP A 57 -29.53 -37.45 8.63
C ASP A 57 -28.82 -36.94 9.90
N SER A 58 -29.57 -36.39 10.86
CA SER A 58 -29.35 -36.66 12.29
C SER A 58 -30.51 -36.12 13.13
N LYS A 59 -31.10 -36.98 13.96
CA LYS A 59 -32.19 -36.61 14.88
C LYS A 59 -31.63 -36.23 16.24
N SER A 60 -32.00 -35.06 16.74
CA SER A 60 -32.08 -34.81 18.18
C SER A 60 -33.36 -34.03 18.49
N GLU A 61 -34.12 -34.49 19.49
CA GLU A 61 -35.35 -33.84 19.92
C GLU A 61 -35.04 -32.85 21.05
N THR A 62 -35.45 -31.58 20.94
CA THR A 62 -35.72 -30.74 22.13
C THR A 62 -36.61 -29.52 21.83
N SER A 63 -37.42 -29.15 22.81
CA SER A 63 -38.13 -27.86 22.97
C SER A 63 -39.08 -27.36 21.86
N LYS A 64 -40.37 -27.71 21.99
CA LYS A 64 -41.48 -27.09 21.23
C LYS A 64 -41.87 -25.71 21.81
N TYR A 65 -41.16 -24.63 21.47
CA TYR A 65 -41.61 -23.24 21.78
C TYR A 65 -41.04 -22.17 20.81
N ALA A 66 -41.01 -22.44 19.50
CA ALA A 66 -40.45 -21.53 18.48
C ALA A 66 -41.26 -21.48 17.17
N GLN A 67 -42.59 -21.33 17.28
CA GLN A 67 -43.47 -21.01 16.15
C GLN A 67 -44.51 -19.98 16.61
N ASP A 68 -44.44 -18.77 16.02
CA ASP A 68 -45.41 -17.65 16.00
C ASP A 68 -44.70 -16.26 16.00
N VAL A 69 -43.76 -16.07 15.07
CA VAL A 69 -43.30 -14.74 14.65
C VAL A 69 -43.49 -14.67 13.13
N PRO A 70 -44.48 -13.91 12.61
CA PRO A 70 -44.65 -13.77 11.17
C PRO A 70 -43.53 -12.91 10.59
N ALA A 71 -42.98 -13.33 9.45
CA ALA A 71 -42.06 -12.49 8.69
C ALA A 71 -42.74 -11.15 8.31
N LEU A 72 -41.98 -10.06 8.41
CA LEU A 72 -42.46 -8.73 8.04
C LEU A 72 -42.66 -8.62 6.52
N PRO A 73 -43.71 -7.92 6.05
CA PRO A 73 -43.80 -7.51 4.65
C PRO A 73 -42.60 -6.63 4.28
N SER A 74 -42.09 -6.75 3.04
CA SER A 74 -41.05 -5.83 2.56
C SER A 74 -41.60 -4.40 2.53
N ARG A 75 -40.74 -3.38 2.74
CA ARG A 75 -41.17 -1.97 2.84
C ARG A 75 -41.95 -1.49 1.60
N GLN A 76 -41.66 -2.07 0.43
CA GLN A 76 -42.38 -1.87 -0.85
C GLN A 76 -43.85 -2.34 -0.85
N SER A 77 -44.26 -3.15 0.13
CA SER A 77 -45.62 -3.70 0.26
C SER A 77 -46.43 -3.07 1.40
N LEU A 78 -45.87 -2.08 2.10
CA LEU A 78 -46.58 -1.30 3.11
C LEU A 78 -47.23 -0.06 2.49
N PRO A 79 -48.45 0.33 2.89
CA PRO A 79 -49.16 1.48 2.32
C PRO A 79 -48.65 2.87 2.76
N TYR A 80 -47.64 2.93 3.63
CA TYR A 80 -47.00 4.18 4.07
C TYR A 80 -45.49 3.98 4.17
N ASN A 81 -44.72 5.05 3.99
CA ASN A 81 -43.31 5.06 4.40
C ASN A 81 -43.26 4.99 5.93
N LEU A 82 -42.54 4.01 6.48
CA LEU A 82 -42.25 4.01 7.92
C LEU A 82 -41.28 5.17 8.23
N GLY A 83 -41.65 6.09 9.11
CA GLY A 83 -40.76 7.18 9.55
C GLY A 83 -39.55 6.68 10.36
N SER A 84 -38.56 7.53 10.55
CA SER A 84 -37.29 7.19 11.23
C SER A 84 -37.41 7.05 12.75
N VAL A 85 -38.49 7.55 13.35
CA VAL A 85 -38.75 7.46 14.79
C VAL A 85 -39.51 6.17 15.11
N PHE A 86 -38.81 5.24 15.75
CA PHE A 86 -39.37 3.99 16.28
C PHE A 86 -39.57 4.07 17.79
N LYS A 87 -40.72 3.58 18.31
CA LYS A 87 -40.98 3.41 19.75
C LYS A 87 -41.75 2.12 20.06
N THR A 88 -41.68 1.67 21.30
CA THR A 88 -42.54 0.61 21.85
C THR A 88 -43.78 1.19 22.52
N SER A 89 -44.85 0.39 22.70
CA SER A 89 -46.06 0.83 23.42
C SER A 89 -45.73 1.36 24.84
N ASN A 90 -44.83 0.69 25.57
CA ASN A 90 -44.40 1.14 26.90
C ASN A 90 -43.59 2.44 26.84
N ARG A 91 -42.75 2.62 25.80
CA ARG A 91 -42.00 3.87 25.60
C ARG A 91 -42.93 5.04 25.31
N ILE A 92 -43.92 4.88 24.42
CA ILE A 92 -44.95 5.90 24.15
C ILE A 92 -45.72 6.26 25.44
N ILE A 93 -46.14 5.26 26.23
CA ILE A 93 -46.89 5.49 27.49
C ILE A 93 -46.03 6.15 28.59
N ASP A 94 -44.72 5.87 28.67
CA ASP A 94 -43.80 6.56 29.57
C ASP A 94 -43.51 7.99 29.07
N ASP A 95 -43.22 8.16 27.78
CA ASP A 95 -42.97 9.47 27.16
C ASP A 95 -44.11 10.45 27.45
N ILE A 96 -45.39 10.05 27.32
CA ILE A 96 -46.56 10.89 27.65
C ILE A 96 -46.55 11.43 29.08
N LYS A 97 -46.05 10.66 30.07
CA LYS A 97 -45.91 11.16 31.45
C LYS A 97 -44.82 12.23 31.56
N ASN A 98 -43.77 12.06 30.76
CA ASN A 98 -42.55 12.85 30.79
C ASN A 98 -42.60 14.05 29.83
N ASP A 99 -43.56 14.07 28.90
CA ASP A 99 -43.69 15.06 27.86
C ASP A 99 -43.99 16.45 28.47
N MET A 100 -44.96 16.51 29.37
CA MET A 100 -45.24 17.71 30.18
C MET A 100 -44.05 18.12 31.07
N PHE A 101 -43.11 17.20 31.35
CA PHE A 101 -41.90 17.48 32.11
C PHE A 101 -40.78 18.10 31.24
N MET A 102 -40.77 17.79 29.94
CA MET A 102 -39.83 18.36 28.96
C MET A 102 -40.34 19.71 28.41
N ILE A 103 -41.64 19.81 28.10
CA ILE A 103 -42.30 20.99 27.53
C ILE A 103 -42.40 22.15 28.51
N LEU A 104 -42.66 21.85 29.79
CA LEU A 104 -42.74 22.87 30.85
C LEU A 104 -41.36 23.17 31.49
N GLY A 105 -40.29 22.57 30.96
CA GLY A 105 -38.90 22.89 31.26
C GLY A 105 -38.27 23.83 30.23
N ASP A 106 -36.95 24.01 30.31
CA ASP A 106 -36.24 25.08 29.59
C ASP A 106 -36.24 24.98 28.05
N ASP A 107 -36.55 23.81 27.48
CA ASP A 107 -36.42 23.57 26.02
C ASP A 107 -37.72 23.82 25.25
N GLN A 108 -38.89 23.79 25.92
CA GLN A 108 -40.23 24.00 25.34
C GLN A 108 -40.56 23.12 24.11
N GLN A 109 -40.04 21.88 24.06
CA GLN A 109 -40.29 20.92 22.98
C GLN A 109 -40.83 19.59 23.52
N GLY A 110 -41.82 19.05 22.81
CA GLY A 110 -42.39 17.74 23.06
C GLY A 110 -41.48 16.61 22.57
N ILE A 111 -41.56 15.47 23.26
CA ILE A 111 -40.76 14.27 22.99
C ILE A 111 -41.55 13.16 22.32
N LEU A 112 -42.87 13.28 22.13
CA LEU A 112 -43.66 12.23 21.48
C LEU A 112 -43.12 11.98 20.07
N GLY A 113 -43.01 13.03 19.26
CA GLY A 113 -42.52 12.98 17.88
C GLY A 113 -41.00 12.79 17.70
N VAL A 114 -40.23 12.58 18.78
CA VAL A 114 -38.75 12.61 18.80
C VAL A 114 -38.13 11.23 19.03
N ASN A 115 -36.93 11.00 18.48
CA ASN A 115 -36.13 9.80 18.73
C ASN A 115 -35.67 9.70 20.19
N SER A 116 -35.83 8.52 20.80
CA SER A 116 -35.41 8.24 22.18
C SER A 116 -33.98 8.67 22.50
N VAL A 117 -33.03 8.33 21.63
CA VAL A 117 -31.60 8.62 21.76
C VAL A 117 -31.25 10.11 21.79
N ASP A 118 -32.13 10.99 21.27
CA ASP A 118 -31.91 12.43 21.28
C ASP A 118 -32.32 13.09 22.61
N TYR A 119 -33.11 12.43 23.46
CA TYR A 119 -33.52 12.95 24.79
C TYR A 119 -33.20 12.04 25.98
N ALA A 120 -32.73 10.80 25.76
CA ALA A 120 -32.54 9.79 26.82
C ALA A 120 -31.65 10.26 27.99
N GLU A 121 -30.52 10.90 27.68
CA GLU A 121 -29.57 11.44 28.66
C GLU A 121 -30.19 12.55 29.51
N ARG A 122 -30.81 13.54 28.86
CA ARG A 122 -31.49 14.67 29.53
C ARG A 122 -32.65 14.18 30.40
N LEU A 123 -33.48 13.26 29.90
CA LEU A 123 -34.61 12.71 30.65
C LEU A 123 -34.14 11.88 31.86
N SER A 124 -33.11 11.04 31.69
CA SER A 124 -32.44 10.31 32.79
C SER A 124 -31.98 11.28 33.89
N HIS A 125 -31.18 12.29 33.52
CA HIS A 125 -30.68 13.30 34.46
C HIS A 125 -31.81 14.07 35.17
N LEU A 126 -32.81 14.57 34.44
CA LEU A 126 -33.90 15.34 35.02
C LEU A 126 -34.77 14.49 35.97
N LYS A 127 -35.10 13.24 35.61
CA LYS A 127 -35.78 12.31 36.54
C LYS A 127 -34.92 12.02 37.78
N HIS A 128 -33.59 11.89 37.63
CA HIS A 128 -32.69 11.63 38.76
C HIS A 128 -32.54 12.83 39.72
N ILE A 129 -32.76 14.06 39.25
CA ILE A 129 -32.70 15.28 40.08
C ILE A 129 -34.06 15.58 40.75
N HIS A 130 -35.17 15.40 40.03
CA HIS A 130 -36.49 15.90 40.44
C HIS A 130 -37.53 14.82 40.77
N GLY A 131 -37.27 13.55 40.44
CA GLY A 131 -38.25 12.47 40.53
C GLY A 131 -39.35 12.54 39.47
N GLU A 132 -40.35 11.64 39.58
CA GLU A 132 -41.49 11.64 38.67
C GLU A 132 -42.57 12.64 39.10
N LYS A 133 -42.51 13.86 38.55
CA LYS A 133 -43.47 14.93 38.89
C LYS A 133 -44.92 14.60 38.47
N TYR A 134 -45.10 13.95 37.32
CA TYR A 134 -46.42 13.72 36.71
C TYR A 134 -46.82 12.23 36.67
N LYS A 135 -48.12 11.97 36.60
CA LYS A 135 -48.75 10.66 36.41
C LYS A 135 -49.85 10.75 35.34
N LEU A 136 -49.96 9.70 34.54
CA LEU A 136 -51.06 9.47 33.59
C LEU A 136 -52.18 8.69 34.30
N LEU A 137 -53.42 9.18 34.24
CA LEU A 137 -54.61 8.46 34.66
C LEU A 137 -55.56 8.26 33.47
N MET A 138 -56.19 7.09 33.40
CA MET A 138 -57.07 6.68 32.31
C MET A 138 -58.53 6.76 32.78
N LEU A 139 -59.45 7.16 31.91
CA LEU A 139 -60.78 7.60 32.35
C LEU A 139 -61.86 6.50 32.39
N ASN A 140 -61.42 5.24 32.25
CA ASN A 140 -62.27 4.05 32.12
C ASN A 140 -63.21 3.79 33.33
N ASP A 141 -62.91 4.39 34.49
CA ASP A 141 -63.64 4.20 35.75
C ASP A 141 -64.66 5.30 36.09
N PHE A 142 -64.75 6.39 35.30
CA PHE A 142 -65.68 7.49 35.61
C PHE A 142 -67.11 7.20 35.12
N ASP A 143 -67.30 6.91 33.83
CA ASP A 143 -68.47 6.19 33.29
C ASP A 143 -68.14 5.66 31.88
N LYS A 144 -68.67 4.49 31.52
CA LYS A 144 -68.61 3.97 30.14
C LYS A 144 -69.47 4.77 29.16
N SER A 145 -70.40 5.61 29.64
CA SER A 145 -71.13 6.55 28.78
C SER A 145 -70.26 7.67 28.19
N LEU A 146 -69.06 7.89 28.74
CA LEU A 146 -68.09 8.92 28.32
C LEU A 146 -67.05 8.41 27.29
N TYR A 147 -67.17 7.15 26.85
CA TYR A 147 -66.28 6.52 25.87
C TYR A 147 -66.88 6.56 24.46
N ARG A 148 -66.10 6.97 23.45
CA ARG A 148 -66.53 7.08 22.04
C ARG A 148 -65.83 6.02 21.18
N GLN A 149 -66.60 5.05 20.70
CA GLN A 149 -66.20 4.15 19.62
C GLN A 149 -66.91 4.59 18.33
N ILE A 150 -66.14 4.94 17.30
CA ILE A 150 -66.64 5.43 16.02
C ILE A 150 -66.47 4.31 14.97
N SER A 151 -67.52 4.04 14.20
CA SER A 151 -67.41 3.21 13.00
C SER A 151 -66.94 4.10 11.84
N SER A 152 -65.78 3.80 11.26
CA SER A 152 -65.36 4.43 10.00
C SER A 152 -66.09 3.78 8.82
N ASP A 153 -66.38 4.57 7.79
CA ASP A 153 -66.89 4.05 6.51
C ASP A 153 -65.85 3.13 5.82
N ALA A 154 -64.56 3.37 6.06
CA ALA A 154 -63.43 2.70 5.43
C ALA A 154 -63.04 1.36 6.13
N LEU A 155 -64.02 0.46 6.30
CA LEU A 155 -63.85 -0.94 6.73
C LEU A 155 -63.19 -1.20 8.12
N GLY A 156 -62.85 -0.15 8.88
CA GLY A 156 -62.18 -0.22 10.18
C GLY A 156 -62.99 0.31 11.36
N VAL A 157 -62.46 0.11 12.57
CA VAL A 157 -63.02 0.63 13.83
C VAL A 157 -62.06 1.67 14.39
N ILE A 158 -62.59 2.82 14.82
CA ILE A 158 -61.84 3.85 15.55
C ILE A 158 -62.28 3.81 17.02
N THR A 159 -61.31 3.72 17.91
CA THR A 159 -61.52 3.74 19.36
C THR A 159 -60.82 4.96 19.94
N SER A 160 -61.58 5.90 20.50
CA SER A 160 -61.04 7.05 21.23
C SER A 160 -61.01 6.72 22.73
N VAL A 161 -59.83 6.75 23.33
CA VAL A 161 -59.63 6.58 24.78
C VAL A 161 -59.07 7.88 25.34
N MET A 162 -59.87 8.56 26.16
CA MET A 162 -59.44 9.78 26.85
C MET A 162 -58.70 9.44 28.16
N ALA A 163 -57.71 10.25 28.48
CA ALA A 163 -56.84 10.16 29.65
C ALA A 163 -56.43 11.56 30.12
N ILE A 164 -55.78 11.65 31.28
CA ILE A 164 -55.25 12.91 31.83
C ILE A 164 -53.84 12.74 32.40
N VAL A 165 -52.98 13.73 32.21
CA VAL A 165 -51.68 13.86 32.87
C VAL A 165 -51.78 14.96 33.94
N MET A 166 -51.36 14.63 35.15
CA MET A 166 -51.50 15.48 36.34
C MET A 166 -50.32 15.29 37.30
N GLU A 167 -50.11 16.19 38.24
CA GLU A 167 -49.02 16.06 39.23
C GLU A 167 -49.25 14.88 40.20
N LYS A 168 -48.16 14.24 40.68
CA LYS A 168 -48.27 13.13 41.64
C LYS A 168 -48.82 13.62 43.00
N GLU A 169 -48.37 14.77 43.48
CA GLU A 169 -48.71 15.33 44.80
C GLU A 169 -50.16 15.88 44.90
N THR A 170 -50.63 16.10 46.14
CA THR A 170 -51.92 16.75 46.41
C THR A 170 -51.75 18.27 46.52
N PRO A 171 -52.36 19.07 45.62
CA PRO A 171 -52.17 20.52 45.61
C PRO A 171 -52.90 21.22 46.76
N ALA A 172 -52.30 22.31 47.25
CA ALA A 172 -52.75 23.02 48.45
C ALA A 172 -54.04 23.86 48.27
N SER A 173 -54.44 24.16 47.03
CA SER A 173 -55.69 24.86 46.70
C SER A 173 -56.13 24.55 45.26
N VAL A 174 -57.36 24.92 44.87
CA VAL A 174 -57.95 24.56 43.57
C VAL A 174 -57.20 25.23 42.40
N SER A 175 -56.85 26.51 42.57
CA SER A 175 -56.12 27.32 41.56
C SER A 175 -54.68 26.87 41.27
N LYS A 176 -54.20 25.80 41.92
CA LYS A 176 -52.89 25.17 41.67
C LYS A 176 -52.99 23.83 40.96
N ILE A 177 -54.18 23.39 40.56
CA ILE A 177 -54.33 22.19 39.74
C ILE A 177 -54.06 22.53 38.28
N SER A 178 -53.26 21.69 37.62
CA SER A 178 -53.20 21.60 36.16
C SER A 178 -53.48 20.16 35.78
N THR A 179 -54.49 19.95 34.94
CA THR A 179 -54.86 18.65 34.38
C THR A 179 -54.73 18.75 32.87
N TYR A 180 -53.70 18.15 32.30
CA TYR A 180 -53.50 18.07 30.86
C TYR A 180 -54.32 16.90 30.32
N HIS A 181 -55.00 17.06 29.19
CA HIS A 181 -55.83 16.00 28.61
C HIS A 181 -55.06 15.26 27.53
N VAL A 182 -55.18 13.94 27.49
CA VAL A 182 -54.56 13.09 26.46
C VAL A 182 -55.65 12.31 25.74
N ASN A 183 -55.70 12.42 24.41
CA ASN A 183 -56.54 11.60 23.57
C ASN A 183 -55.69 10.51 22.88
N PHE A 184 -56.13 9.26 22.99
CA PHE A 184 -55.58 8.14 22.24
C PHE A 184 -56.61 7.69 21.20
N MET A 185 -56.35 7.95 19.92
CA MET A 185 -57.20 7.47 18.82
C MET A 185 -56.55 6.26 18.15
N VAL A 186 -57.16 5.09 18.32
CA VAL A 186 -56.70 3.81 17.76
C VAL A 186 -57.59 3.39 16.60
N LYS A 187 -57.07 3.43 15.37
CA LYS A 187 -57.75 2.89 14.18
C LYS A 187 -57.25 1.47 13.90
N SER A 188 -58.18 0.51 13.94
CA SER A 188 -57.91 -0.91 13.70
C SER A 188 -58.68 -1.41 12.47
N LYS A 189 -57.95 -1.98 11.49
CA LYS A 189 -58.54 -2.68 10.33
C LYS A 189 -58.88 -4.13 10.70
N ARG A 190 -59.67 -4.83 9.87
CA ARG A 190 -60.32 -6.13 10.20
C ARG A 190 -59.39 -7.33 10.48
N THR A 191 -58.08 -7.19 10.30
CA THR A 191 -57.11 -8.26 10.60
C THR A 191 -56.82 -8.36 12.09
N HIS A 192 -57.56 -9.22 12.80
CA HIS A 192 -57.41 -9.46 14.24
C HIS A 192 -56.12 -10.23 14.56
N ARG A 193 -54.97 -9.57 14.39
CA ARG A 193 -53.67 -10.02 14.89
C ARG A 193 -53.50 -9.52 16.32
N PRO A 194 -53.26 -10.41 17.31
CA PRO A 194 -52.94 -10.02 18.66
C PRO A 194 -51.60 -9.31 18.68
N CYS A 195 -51.47 -8.29 19.52
CA CYS A 195 -50.32 -7.43 19.51
C CYS A 195 -49.53 -7.58 20.82
N ARG A 196 -48.20 -7.60 20.73
CA ARG A 196 -47.28 -7.68 21.87
C ARG A 196 -46.03 -6.92 21.49
N LYS A 197 -45.42 -6.16 22.41
CA LYS A 197 -44.04 -5.66 22.15
C LYS A 197 -43.99 -4.54 21.09
N HIS A 198 -45.04 -3.73 20.94
CA HIS A 198 -45.42 -3.22 19.61
C HIS A 198 -44.33 -2.39 18.94
N ARG A 199 -44.20 -2.56 17.62
CA ARG A 199 -43.24 -1.85 16.78
C ARG A 199 -43.94 -0.65 16.14
N PHE A 200 -44.00 0.47 16.86
CA PHE A 200 -44.66 1.69 16.40
C PHE A 200 -43.65 2.62 15.70
N TYR A 201 -43.90 2.90 14.43
CA TYR A 201 -43.17 3.90 13.65
C TYR A 201 -43.99 5.18 13.59
N LYS A 202 -43.37 6.33 13.85
CA LYS A 202 -44.02 7.63 13.61
C LYS A 202 -44.34 7.76 12.13
N LEU A 203 -45.50 8.33 11.82
CA LEU A 203 -45.83 8.92 10.52
C LEU A 203 -45.99 10.42 10.70
N GLU A 204 -45.54 11.21 9.73
CA GLU A 204 -45.89 12.63 9.68
C GLU A 204 -47.31 12.79 9.10
N ASP A 205 -47.99 13.88 9.47
CA ASP A 205 -49.41 14.12 9.12
C ASP A 205 -49.69 14.39 7.62
N TRP A 206 -48.64 14.37 6.79
CA TRP A 206 -48.68 14.38 5.33
C TRP A 206 -48.45 12.99 4.68
N GLU A 207 -47.97 11.99 5.44
CA GLU A 207 -47.80 10.61 4.97
C GLU A 207 -49.11 9.80 5.06
N LEU A 208 -50.10 10.31 5.79
CA LEU A 208 -51.44 9.72 5.87
C LEU A 208 -52.20 9.89 4.54
N ASN A 209 -52.85 8.82 4.08
CA ASN A 209 -53.76 8.90 2.94
C ASN A 209 -55.04 9.70 3.30
N PRO A 210 -55.84 10.14 2.31
CA PRO A 210 -57.01 11.01 2.57
C PRO A 210 -58.13 10.40 3.43
N GLU A 211 -58.17 9.08 3.62
CA GLU A 211 -59.13 8.41 4.50
C GLU A 211 -58.61 8.34 5.93
N ASP A 212 -57.36 7.93 6.13
CA ASP A 212 -56.70 7.93 7.44
C ASP A 212 -56.52 9.36 7.99
N LYS A 213 -56.27 10.34 7.13
CA LYS A 213 -56.23 11.76 7.51
C LYS A 213 -57.59 12.25 8.02
N ARG A 214 -58.70 11.89 7.36
CA ARG A 214 -60.06 12.25 7.83
C ARG A 214 -60.42 11.55 9.15
N ASP A 215 -59.96 10.31 9.32
CA ASP A 215 -60.30 9.47 10.47
C ASP A 215 -59.44 9.74 11.71
N LEU A 216 -58.26 10.36 11.57
CA LEU A 216 -57.29 10.55 12.67
C LEU A 216 -56.88 12.00 12.93
N LEU A 217 -57.09 12.93 12.00
CA LEU A 217 -56.74 14.35 12.18
C LEU A 217 -58.00 15.21 12.21
N LEU A 218 -58.22 15.89 13.33
CA LEU A 218 -59.28 16.88 13.50
C LEU A 218 -58.90 18.17 12.76
N ASP A 219 -59.50 18.42 11.59
CA ASP A 219 -59.34 19.70 10.89
C ASP A 219 -60.17 20.79 11.58
N PHE A 220 -59.54 21.47 12.53
CA PHE A 220 -60.13 22.61 13.24
C PHE A 220 -60.30 23.85 12.35
N THR A 221 -59.74 23.87 11.13
CA THR A 221 -59.63 25.07 10.30
C THR A 221 -60.69 25.20 9.20
N GLU A 222 -61.21 24.11 8.62
CA GLU A 222 -62.16 24.21 7.51
C GLU A 222 -63.64 24.44 7.90
N GLN A 223 -64.05 24.30 9.17
CA GLN A 223 -65.49 24.22 9.54
C GLN A 223 -66.05 25.28 10.51
N LEU A 224 -65.26 26.26 10.96
CA LEU A 224 -65.76 27.39 11.79
C LEU A 224 -65.53 28.75 11.11
N ALA A 225 -66.33 29.01 10.07
CA ALA A 225 -66.50 30.38 9.59
C ALA A 225 -67.28 31.22 10.63
N GLU A 226 -66.72 32.38 10.98
CA GLU A 226 -67.32 33.40 11.87
C GLU A 226 -67.50 33.00 13.36
N GLY A 227 -66.38 32.69 14.03
CA GLY A 227 -66.28 32.53 15.50
C GLY A 227 -65.01 33.16 16.09
N ASP A 228 -64.96 33.35 17.41
CA ASP A 228 -63.76 33.81 18.13
C ASP A 228 -62.78 32.63 18.32
N ASP A 229 -61.56 32.79 17.83
CA ASP A 229 -60.49 31.79 17.73
C ASP A 229 -60.13 31.18 19.10
N SER A 230 -60.36 31.93 20.18
CA SER A 230 -60.13 31.55 21.58
C SER A 230 -61.01 30.39 22.11
N SER A 231 -61.88 29.82 21.27
CA SER A 231 -62.77 28.70 21.60
C SER A 231 -62.34 27.33 21.04
N LEU A 232 -61.28 27.29 20.22
CA LEU A 232 -60.68 26.05 19.73
C LEU A 232 -59.67 25.45 20.75
N PRO A 233 -59.62 24.12 20.93
CA PRO A 233 -58.64 23.49 21.81
C PRO A 233 -57.26 23.53 21.15
N THR A 234 -56.33 24.24 21.79
CA THR A 234 -54.93 24.27 21.37
C THR A 234 -54.25 22.94 21.69
N LEU A 235 -53.36 22.49 20.80
CA LEU A 235 -52.61 21.23 20.92
C LEU A 235 -51.21 21.54 21.46
N ILE A 236 -50.72 20.76 22.43
CA ILE A 236 -49.40 20.93 23.05
C ILE A 236 -48.34 20.10 22.29
N ASP A 237 -48.55 18.78 22.21
CA ASP A 237 -47.78 17.87 21.36
C ASP A 237 -48.72 16.79 20.79
N SER A 238 -48.32 16.18 19.68
CA SER A 238 -49.01 15.04 19.09
C SER A 238 -48.08 14.20 18.22
N ALA A 239 -48.40 12.92 18.12
CA ALA A 239 -47.71 12.02 17.20
C ALA A 239 -48.67 10.96 16.64
N THR A 240 -48.61 10.77 15.33
CA THR A 240 -49.25 9.63 14.65
C THR A 240 -48.26 8.48 14.56
N TYR A 241 -48.68 7.27 14.93
CA TYR A 241 -47.88 6.06 14.81
C TYR A 241 -48.60 4.97 14.01
N PHE A 242 -47.85 4.17 13.27
CA PHE A 242 -48.33 2.98 12.56
C PHE A 242 -47.56 1.73 13.01
N CYS A 243 -48.27 0.60 13.18
CA CYS A 243 -47.68 -0.68 13.54
C CYS A 243 -47.86 -1.71 12.40
N PRO A 244 -46.81 -2.00 11.59
CA PRO A 244 -46.93 -2.83 10.39
C PRO A 244 -47.18 -4.32 10.69
N THR A 245 -46.99 -4.80 11.92
CA THR A 245 -47.22 -6.20 12.28
C THR A 245 -48.72 -6.53 12.43
N CYS A 246 -49.53 -5.55 12.86
CA CYS A 246 -50.96 -5.70 13.14
C CYS A 246 -51.90 -4.79 12.33
N ASP A 247 -51.38 -3.88 11.50
CA ASP A 247 -52.14 -2.91 10.69
C ASP A 247 -53.09 -2.04 11.53
N ARG A 248 -52.54 -1.48 12.62
CA ARG A 248 -53.19 -0.50 13.50
C ARG A 248 -52.44 0.83 13.48
N MET A 249 -53.19 1.91 13.58
CA MET A 249 -52.67 3.25 13.81
C MET A 249 -53.02 3.71 15.23
N LEU A 250 -52.13 4.51 15.82
CA LEU A 250 -52.27 5.14 17.12
C LEU A 250 -51.90 6.62 16.98
N ARG A 251 -52.89 7.51 17.05
CA ARG A 251 -52.68 8.95 17.20
C ARG A 251 -52.73 9.29 18.69
N VAL A 252 -51.72 10.00 19.17
CA VAL A 252 -51.64 10.56 20.53
C VAL A 252 -51.68 12.08 20.42
N GLU A 253 -52.53 12.72 21.22
CA GLU A 253 -52.71 14.18 21.24
C GLU A 253 -52.79 14.67 22.68
N ILE A 254 -52.06 15.71 23.04
CA ILE A 254 -52.07 16.32 24.38
C ILE A 254 -52.57 17.76 24.33
N PHE A 255 -53.57 18.08 25.14
CA PHE A 255 -54.24 19.37 25.24
C PHE A 255 -53.99 20.02 26.62
N PRO A 256 -54.00 21.36 26.74
CA PRO A 256 -53.89 22.06 28.01
C PRO A 256 -55.14 21.85 28.89
N PRO A 257 -55.09 22.27 30.18
CA PRO A 257 -56.28 22.40 31.00
C PRO A 257 -57.34 23.28 30.33
N GLU A 258 -58.60 22.85 30.38
CA GLU A 258 -59.76 23.62 29.88
C GLU A 258 -60.14 24.74 30.85
N PHE A 259 -59.77 24.63 32.14
CA PHE A 259 -59.87 25.69 33.14
C PHE A 259 -58.47 26.15 33.58
N ASP A 260 -58.19 27.43 33.37
CA ASP A 260 -56.91 28.02 33.75
C ASP A 260 -56.87 28.41 35.25
N ALA A 261 -55.70 28.81 35.75
CA ALA A 261 -55.56 29.18 37.16
C ALA A 261 -56.47 30.34 37.58
N ALA A 262 -56.87 31.24 36.67
CA ALA A 262 -57.77 32.36 36.96
C ALA A 262 -59.25 31.95 36.93
N ASP A 263 -59.65 30.99 36.09
CA ASP A 263 -60.93 30.29 36.22
C ASP A 263 -61.03 29.58 37.57
N LEU A 264 -59.99 28.82 37.93
CA LEU A 264 -59.97 27.97 39.11
C LEU A 264 -59.95 28.76 40.42
N VAL A 265 -59.46 30.02 40.41
CA VAL A 265 -59.67 30.99 41.51
C VAL A 265 -61.17 31.20 41.80
N ALA A 266 -62.07 31.13 40.83
CA ALA A 266 -63.50 31.28 41.08
C ALA A 266 -64.08 30.21 42.02
N PHE A 267 -63.41 29.05 42.16
CA PHE A 267 -63.81 27.98 43.08
C PHE A 267 -63.09 28.03 44.43
N GLU A 268 -62.21 29.02 44.68
CA GLU A 268 -61.60 29.22 45.99
C GLU A 268 -62.61 29.79 47.01
N LYS A 269 -62.42 29.44 48.28
CA LYS A 269 -63.40 29.69 49.35
C LYS A 269 -63.72 31.17 49.56
N GLU A 270 -62.74 32.04 49.33
CA GLU A 270 -62.89 33.50 49.43
C GLU A 270 -63.74 34.06 48.28
N SER A 271 -63.44 33.66 47.04
CA SER A 271 -64.17 34.09 45.84
C SER A 271 -65.61 33.56 45.77
N VAL A 272 -65.88 32.38 46.34
CA VAL A 272 -67.25 31.85 46.50
C VAL A 272 -68.05 32.67 47.54
N GLN A 273 -67.42 33.03 48.65
CA GLN A 273 -68.04 33.88 49.68
C GLN A 273 -68.36 35.28 49.15
N GLU A 274 -67.43 35.90 48.41
CA GLU A 274 -67.61 37.22 47.79
C GLU A 274 -68.81 37.24 46.81
N ARG A 275 -68.92 36.25 45.92
CA ARG A 275 -70.09 36.11 45.03
C ARG A 275 -71.40 35.95 45.78
N TYR A 276 -71.41 35.23 46.90
CA TYR A 276 -72.60 35.09 47.74
C TYR A 276 -73.00 36.41 48.41
N GLU A 277 -72.03 37.18 48.92
CA GLU A 277 -72.31 38.50 49.52
C GLU A 277 -72.82 39.51 48.48
N GLU A 278 -72.25 39.54 47.28
CA GLU A 278 -72.80 40.32 46.15
C GLU A 278 -74.23 39.89 45.78
N TYR A 279 -74.47 38.58 45.62
CA TYR A 279 -75.79 38.06 45.25
C TYR A 279 -76.85 38.40 46.30
N LYS A 280 -76.48 38.31 47.59
CA LYS A 280 -77.35 38.63 48.73
C LYS A 280 -77.62 40.14 48.87
N ALA A 281 -76.64 40.98 48.55
CA ALA A 281 -76.84 42.44 48.47
C ALA A 281 -77.81 42.80 47.34
N LYS A 282 -77.80 42.07 46.23
CA LYS A 282 -78.72 42.23 45.09
C LYS A 282 -80.11 41.58 45.34
N ASN A 283 -80.20 40.53 46.17
CA ASN A 283 -81.43 39.76 46.42
C ASN A 283 -81.67 39.50 47.93
N PRO A 284 -82.06 40.51 48.74
CA PRO A 284 -82.08 40.41 50.20
C PRO A 284 -83.08 39.40 50.80
N GLU A 285 -84.14 39.05 50.07
CA GLU A 285 -85.17 38.09 50.53
C GLU A 285 -84.80 36.61 50.22
N SER A 286 -83.64 36.35 49.60
CA SER A 286 -83.23 35.00 49.23
C SER A 286 -82.80 34.17 50.45
N ALA A 287 -83.45 33.03 50.66
CA ALA A 287 -83.16 32.07 51.73
C ALA A 287 -82.08 31.04 51.37
N LEU A 288 -81.30 31.29 50.30
CA LEU A 288 -80.24 30.37 49.86
C LEU A 288 -79.10 30.28 50.89
N VAL A 289 -78.70 29.03 51.19
CA VAL A 289 -77.49 28.71 51.95
C VAL A 289 -76.26 29.06 51.11
N VAL A 290 -75.16 29.48 51.75
CA VAL A 290 -73.89 29.71 51.05
C VAL A 290 -73.41 28.38 50.44
N PRO A 291 -73.25 28.26 49.11
CA PRO A 291 -72.68 27.07 48.52
C PRO A 291 -71.20 26.98 48.92
N ASN A 292 -70.72 25.79 49.28
CA ASN A 292 -69.29 25.61 49.53
C ASN A 292 -68.54 25.26 48.23
N GLN A 293 -67.21 25.25 48.30
CA GLN A 293 -66.29 24.91 47.21
C GLN A 293 -66.64 23.60 46.49
N VAL A 294 -67.04 22.54 47.22
CA VAL A 294 -67.40 21.24 46.63
C VAL A 294 -68.79 21.28 45.99
N ASP A 295 -69.75 22.02 46.56
CA ASP A 295 -71.07 22.20 45.95
C ASP A 295 -70.99 23.05 44.66
N CYS A 296 -70.09 24.03 44.58
CA CYS A 296 -69.85 24.80 43.36
C CYS A 296 -69.25 23.92 42.25
N LEU A 297 -68.26 23.08 42.56
CA LEU A 297 -67.69 22.11 41.62
C LEU A 297 -68.72 21.06 41.18
N HIS A 298 -69.58 20.60 42.09
CA HIS A 298 -70.67 19.68 41.76
C HIS A 298 -71.74 20.33 40.87
N GLN A 299 -72.03 21.62 41.06
CA GLN A 299 -72.96 22.36 40.19
C GLN A 299 -72.38 22.55 38.77
N LEU A 300 -71.05 22.67 38.65
CA LEU A 300 -70.35 22.68 37.35
C LEU A 300 -70.44 21.30 36.67
N TYR A 301 -70.22 20.23 37.42
CA TYR A 301 -70.33 18.85 36.94
C TYR A 301 -71.75 18.51 36.43
N GLU A 302 -72.80 18.80 37.21
CA GLU A 302 -74.20 18.58 36.81
C GLU A 302 -74.59 19.40 35.58
N LEU A 303 -74.10 20.65 35.48
CA LEU A 303 -74.31 21.48 34.30
C LEU A 303 -73.61 20.87 33.07
N LEU A 304 -72.35 20.43 33.22
CA LEU A 304 -71.60 19.79 32.14
C LEU A 304 -72.25 18.47 31.66
N LEU A 305 -72.78 17.64 32.55
CA LEU A 305 -73.55 16.44 32.17
C LEU A 305 -74.84 16.79 31.40
N GLN A 306 -75.53 17.86 31.76
CA GLN A 306 -76.71 18.34 31.01
C GLN A 306 -76.30 18.82 29.61
N LEU A 307 -75.21 19.57 29.49
CA LEU A 307 -74.68 20.08 28.21
C LEU A 307 -74.13 18.98 27.31
N PHE A 308 -73.40 18.01 27.87
CA PHE A 308 -72.93 16.81 27.16
C PHE A 308 -74.10 15.98 26.61
N ALA A 309 -75.21 15.90 27.35
CA ALA A 309 -76.44 15.27 26.87
C ALA A 309 -77.29 16.17 25.93
N PHE A 310 -76.77 17.31 25.48
CA PHE A 310 -77.45 18.35 24.70
C PHE A 310 -78.83 18.78 25.26
N LYS A 311 -78.96 18.82 26.59
CA LYS A 311 -80.15 19.30 27.30
C LYS A 311 -79.99 20.77 27.65
N THR A 312 -81.07 21.54 27.50
CA THR A 312 -81.17 22.88 28.09
C THR A 312 -81.07 22.77 29.62
N PRO A 313 -80.15 23.48 30.29
CA PRO A 313 -79.99 23.42 31.74
C PRO A 313 -81.29 23.74 32.50
N GLN A 314 -81.59 22.99 33.56
CA GLN A 314 -82.83 23.17 34.33
C GLN A 314 -82.70 24.22 35.44
N GLU A 315 -81.49 24.57 35.84
CA GLU A 315 -81.20 25.54 36.87
C GLU A 315 -81.39 26.99 36.40
N ASN A 316 -81.84 27.85 37.32
CA ASN A 316 -81.93 29.28 37.08
C ASN A 316 -80.52 29.86 36.84
N VAL A 317 -80.32 30.59 35.74
CA VAL A 317 -79.01 31.16 35.38
C VAL A 317 -78.44 32.09 36.46
N LEU A 318 -79.28 32.76 37.27
CA LEU A 318 -78.80 33.56 38.41
C LEU A 318 -78.21 32.70 39.55
N LEU A 319 -78.64 31.45 39.71
CA LEU A 319 -78.07 30.49 40.64
C LEU A 319 -76.76 29.90 40.09
N LEU A 320 -76.72 29.63 38.78
CA LEU A 320 -75.50 29.22 38.10
C LEU A 320 -74.43 30.34 38.14
N GLU A 321 -74.81 31.61 37.96
CA GLU A 321 -73.90 32.76 38.05
C GLU A 321 -73.34 32.92 39.47
N LEU A 322 -74.15 32.67 40.51
CA LEU A 322 -73.70 32.63 41.90
C LEU A 322 -72.67 31.50 42.13
N CYS A 323 -73.01 30.26 41.79
CA CYS A 323 -72.15 29.10 42.05
C CYS A 323 -70.85 29.13 41.21
N LEU A 324 -70.96 29.46 39.92
CA LEU A 324 -69.88 29.25 38.94
C LEU A 324 -69.17 30.56 38.52
N GLY A 325 -69.82 31.70 38.62
CA GLY A 325 -69.32 32.98 38.12
C GLY A 325 -69.49 33.15 36.60
N ARG A 326 -69.47 34.40 36.14
CA ARG A 326 -69.75 34.76 34.73
C ARG A 326 -68.74 34.17 33.74
N ASN A 327 -67.46 34.09 34.11
CA ASN A 327 -66.40 33.64 33.19
C ASN A 327 -66.53 32.16 32.84
N ILE A 328 -66.78 31.31 33.84
CA ILE A 328 -67.03 29.87 33.65
C ILE A 328 -68.25 29.65 32.74
N LEU A 329 -69.34 30.37 32.96
CA LEU A 329 -70.52 30.29 32.09
C LEU A 329 -70.22 30.70 30.64
N LYS A 330 -69.39 31.73 30.42
CA LYS A 330 -68.93 32.11 29.07
C LYS A 330 -68.05 31.01 28.44
N LYS A 331 -67.15 30.35 29.19
CA LYS A 331 -66.40 29.15 28.74
C LYS A 331 -67.30 27.90 28.51
N LEU A 332 -68.57 27.97 28.88
CA LEU A 332 -69.64 26.99 28.58
C LEU A 332 -70.67 27.51 27.55
N ASN A 333 -70.28 28.49 26.72
CA ASN A 333 -71.10 29.05 25.62
C ASN A 333 -72.41 29.77 26.03
N PHE A 334 -72.59 30.12 27.32
CA PHE A 334 -73.70 31.00 27.72
C PHE A 334 -73.46 32.40 27.13
N ARG A 335 -74.45 32.91 26.38
CA ARG A 335 -74.32 34.18 25.65
C ARG A 335 -74.88 35.33 26.49
N GLU A 336 -74.22 36.48 26.48
CA GLU A 336 -74.68 37.67 27.19
C GLU A 336 -75.72 38.42 26.34
N SER A 337 -76.96 38.45 26.82
CA SER A 337 -78.08 39.11 26.15
C SER A 337 -77.99 40.63 26.29
N SER A 338 -78.71 41.36 25.43
CA SER A 338 -78.63 42.84 25.31
C SER A 338 -79.01 43.65 26.57
N ASN A 339 -79.47 42.97 27.61
CA ASN A 339 -79.85 43.50 28.93
C ASN A 339 -78.79 43.21 30.04
N GLY A 340 -77.71 42.47 29.75
CA GLY A 340 -76.69 42.05 30.72
C GLY A 340 -77.00 40.78 31.52
N THR A 341 -78.04 40.02 31.16
CA THR A 341 -78.28 38.66 31.66
C THR A 341 -77.69 37.62 30.72
N LEU A 342 -77.20 36.50 31.26
CA LEU A 342 -76.76 35.36 30.46
C LEU A 342 -77.96 34.51 30.03
N ASP A 343 -78.02 34.14 28.76
CA ASP A 343 -78.94 33.16 28.20
C ASP A 343 -78.28 31.78 28.15
N HIS A 344 -79.10 30.71 28.17
CA HIS A 344 -78.63 29.32 28.05
C HIS A 344 -77.85 29.11 26.72
N PRO A 345 -76.85 28.22 26.69
CA PRO A 345 -76.05 27.96 25.49
C PRO A 345 -76.91 27.33 24.38
N LEU A 346 -76.58 27.68 23.13
CA LEU A 346 -77.21 27.09 21.96
C LEU A 346 -76.72 25.64 21.76
N ILE A 347 -77.64 24.74 21.44
CA ILE A 347 -77.32 23.37 21.01
C ILE A 347 -76.77 23.44 19.57
N PRO A 348 -75.62 22.81 19.25
CA PRO A 348 -75.05 22.89 17.91
C PRO A 348 -75.93 22.25 16.83
N GLU A 349 -75.95 22.83 15.63
CA GLU A 349 -76.90 22.44 14.58
C GLU A 349 -76.38 21.29 13.70
N THR A 350 -75.09 21.26 13.35
CA THR A 350 -74.47 20.17 12.57
C THR A 350 -73.92 19.04 13.46
N GLU A 351 -73.83 17.82 12.94
CA GLU A 351 -73.20 16.72 13.69
C GLU A 351 -71.71 16.97 13.97
N THR A 352 -70.95 17.56 13.04
CA THR A 352 -69.53 17.89 13.25
C THR A 352 -69.33 18.92 14.37
N GLN A 353 -70.20 19.94 14.46
CA GLN A 353 -70.17 20.88 15.58
C GLN A 353 -70.58 20.21 16.90
N LYS A 354 -71.49 19.23 16.89
CA LYS A 354 -71.85 18.45 18.08
C LYS A 354 -70.66 17.61 18.56
N GLU A 355 -70.00 16.87 17.67
CA GLU A 355 -68.84 16.03 18.02
C GLU A 355 -67.73 16.84 18.68
N PHE A 356 -67.36 17.98 18.08
CA PHE A 356 -66.38 18.92 18.61
C PHE A 356 -66.77 19.47 20.00
N VAL A 357 -68.00 19.98 20.14
CA VAL A 357 -68.49 20.53 21.41
C VAL A 357 -68.61 19.45 22.49
N LEU A 358 -68.94 18.22 22.11
CA LEU A 358 -69.03 17.07 23.00
C LEU A 358 -67.66 16.70 23.58
N ASP A 359 -66.59 16.74 22.79
CA ASP A 359 -65.23 16.45 23.26
C ASP A 359 -64.67 17.57 24.15
N ALA A 360 -65.01 18.83 23.89
CA ALA A 360 -64.69 19.95 24.78
C ALA A 360 -65.44 19.86 26.12
N TYR A 361 -66.74 19.51 26.12
CA TYR A 361 -67.48 19.26 27.36
C TYR A 361 -66.99 17.99 28.08
N LEU A 362 -66.53 16.96 27.36
CA LEU A 362 -65.94 15.76 27.95
C LEU A 362 -64.67 16.10 28.73
N ARG A 363 -63.70 16.80 28.12
CA ARG A 363 -62.48 17.27 28.81
C ARG A 363 -62.81 18.14 30.04
N LYS A 364 -63.73 19.10 29.91
CA LYS A 364 -64.21 19.93 31.04
C LYS A 364 -64.83 19.10 32.16
N THR A 365 -65.65 18.08 31.84
CA THR A 365 -66.29 17.19 32.83
C THR A 365 -65.23 16.40 33.61
N VAL A 366 -64.27 15.84 32.88
CA VAL A 366 -63.14 15.05 33.39
C VAL A 366 -62.23 15.87 34.30
N GLU A 367 -61.93 17.11 33.91
CA GLU A 367 -61.12 18.02 34.70
C GLU A 367 -61.78 18.36 36.04
N VAL A 368 -63.09 18.64 36.03
CA VAL A 368 -63.89 18.94 37.23
C VAL A 368 -64.03 17.71 38.13
N LEU A 369 -64.13 16.50 37.57
CA LEU A 369 -64.08 15.25 38.32
C LEU A 369 -62.71 15.07 39.02
N ASN A 370 -61.61 15.35 38.33
CA ASN A 370 -60.25 15.26 38.89
C ASN A 370 -60.00 16.32 39.98
N ILE A 371 -60.48 17.55 39.78
CA ILE A 371 -60.41 18.62 40.79
C ILE A 371 -61.27 18.25 42.01
N GLY A 372 -62.52 17.84 41.79
CA GLY A 372 -63.45 17.46 42.85
C GLY A 372 -62.92 16.35 43.74
N ARG A 373 -62.21 15.38 43.17
CA ARG A 373 -61.55 14.26 43.87
C ARG A 373 -60.59 14.70 44.98
N PHE A 374 -59.88 15.82 44.82
CA PHE A 374 -58.93 16.30 45.82
C PHE A 374 -59.59 16.94 47.06
N PHE A 375 -60.80 17.49 46.91
CA PHE A 375 -61.44 18.30 47.96
C PHE A 375 -62.77 17.72 48.50
N SER A 376 -63.39 16.77 47.78
CA SER A 376 -64.67 16.17 48.17
C SER A 376 -64.50 14.86 48.96
N ASN A 377 -64.88 14.91 50.24
CA ASN A 377 -65.10 13.72 51.07
C ASN A 377 -66.61 13.43 51.29
N SER A 378 -67.50 14.10 50.54
CA SER A 378 -68.96 14.09 50.79
C SER A 378 -69.84 13.74 49.58
N LYS A 379 -69.38 14.03 48.35
CA LYS A 379 -70.07 13.72 47.10
C LYS A 379 -69.50 12.43 46.49
N PRO A 380 -70.29 11.33 46.31
CA PRO A 380 -69.76 10.06 45.81
C PRO A 380 -69.27 10.13 44.36
N GLU A 381 -69.78 11.07 43.56
CA GLU A 381 -69.39 11.36 42.17
C GLU A 381 -67.91 11.76 42.07
N PHE A 382 -67.36 12.36 43.14
CA PHE A 382 -65.96 12.72 43.25
C PHE A 382 -65.11 11.68 44.02
N GLN A 383 -65.71 10.61 44.53
CA GLN A 383 -65.01 9.54 45.28
C GLN A 383 -64.60 8.36 44.38
N VAL A 384 -64.51 8.59 43.06
CA VAL A 384 -64.09 7.58 42.09
C VAL A 384 -62.68 7.07 42.41
N LYS A 385 -62.56 5.75 42.55
CA LYS A 385 -61.27 5.08 42.57
C LYS A 385 -60.74 5.05 41.14
N SER A 386 -59.74 5.88 40.84
CA SER A 386 -59.00 5.74 39.58
C SER A 386 -58.32 4.36 39.57
N GLY A 387 -58.73 3.47 38.67
CA GLY A 387 -57.84 2.44 38.18
C GLY A 387 -56.66 3.14 37.52
N LEU A 388 -55.45 2.78 37.91
CA LEU A 388 -54.25 3.33 37.26
C LEU A 388 -54.09 2.80 35.83
N VAL A 389 -54.87 1.77 35.48
CA VAL A 389 -54.59 0.83 34.39
C VAL A 389 -55.15 1.29 33.05
N PRO A 390 -54.33 1.36 31.98
CA PRO A 390 -54.78 1.63 30.61
C PRO A 390 -55.47 0.43 29.95
N THR A 391 -56.42 -0.20 30.64
CA THR A 391 -57.19 -1.37 30.15
C THR A 391 -57.78 -1.13 28.76
N ALA A 392 -58.65 -0.12 28.59
CA ALA A 392 -59.28 0.14 27.29
C ALA A 392 -58.28 0.48 26.16
N LEU A 393 -57.15 1.14 26.47
CA LEU A 393 -56.11 1.41 25.49
C LEU A 393 -55.40 0.12 25.08
N LEU A 394 -54.93 -0.68 26.04
CA LEU A 394 -54.29 -1.97 25.77
C LEU A 394 -55.25 -2.95 25.10
N GLU A 395 -56.53 -2.99 25.47
CA GLU A 395 -57.59 -3.75 24.81
C GLU A 395 -57.81 -3.27 23.36
N SER A 396 -57.82 -1.95 23.10
CA SER A 396 -57.93 -1.40 21.73
C SER A 396 -56.72 -1.70 20.85
N LEU A 397 -55.54 -1.87 21.45
CA LEU A 397 -54.31 -2.33 20.80
C LEU A 397 -54.22 -3.86 20.70
N ASP A 398 -55.07 -4.61 21.42
CA ASP A 398 -55.00 -6.07 21.60
C ASP A 398 -53.67 -6.51 22.23
N GLU A 399 -53.20 -5.73 23.23
CA GLU A 399 -52.01 -6.00 24.04
C GLU A 399 -52.34 -6.55 25.42
N PHE A 400 -51.65 -7.63 25.80
CA PHE A 400 -51.65 -8.12 27.17
C PHE A 400 -50.22 -8.18 27.74
N ASP A 401 -49.88 -7.22 28.60
CA ASP A 401 -48.59 -7.14 29.28
C ASP A 401 -48.77 -7.16 30.80
N THR A 402 -48.70 -8.36 31.39
CA THR A 402 -48.76 -8.55 32.85
C THR A 402 -47.68 -7.75 33.59
N TYR A 403 -46.52 -7.49 32.97
CA TYR A 403 -45.51 -6.50 33.38
C TYR A 403 -46.21 -5.17 33.67
N LEU A 404 -46.47 -4.41 32.60
CA LEU A 404 -47.02 -3.05 32.64
C LEU A 404 -48.32 -2.97 33.47
N MET A 405 -49.21 -3.97 33.37
CA MET A 405 -50.39 -4.04 34.22
C MET A 405 -50.03 -4.07 35.71
N SER A 406 -49.05 -4.88 36.12
CA SER A 406 -48.68 -5.02 37.53
C SER A 406 -47.91 -3.82 38.09
N SER A 407 -46.98 -3.23 37.32
CA SER A 407 -46.24 -2.03 37.78
C SER A 407 -47.17 -0.82 37.91
N ILE A 408 -48.13 -0.67 37.00
CA ILE A 408 -49.16 0.37 37.05
C ILE A 408 -50.15 0.14 38.20
N VAL A 409 -50.62 -1.11 38.43
CA VAL A 409 -51.53 -1.41 39.56
C VAL A 409 -50.88 -1.14 40.92
N ALA A 410 -49.57 -1.33 41.04
CA ALA A 410 -48.84 -1.22 42.30
C ALA A 410 -48.10 0.12 42.50
N ASP A 411 -48.13 1.03 41.51
CA ASP A 411 -47.38 2.30 41.46
C ASP A 411 -45.88 2.10 41.79
N VAL A 412 -45.28 1.04 41.22
CA VAL A 412 -43.92 0.60 41.53
C VAL A 412 -42.90 1.35 40.69
N GLU A 413 -42.14 2.23 41.35
CA GLU A 413 -40.97 2.92 40.79
C GLU A 413 -39.78 1.95 40.66
N ASP A 414 -39.75 1.18 39.57
CA ASP A 414 -38.55 0.41 39.19
C ASP A 414 -37.44 1.37 38.75
N LYS A 415 -36.34 1.41 39.51
CA LYS A 415 -35.19 2.30 39.25
C LYS A 415 -34.56 2.12 37.85
N SER A 416 -34.74 0.96 37.23
CA SER A 416 -34.25 0.70 35.86
C SER A 416 -35.03 1.45 34.77
N LEU A 417 -36.24 1.95 35.05
CA LEU A 417 -36.97 2.90 34.19
C LEU A 417 -36.19 4.22 33.97
N MET A 418 -35.22 4.51 34.85
CA MET A 418 -34.42 5.74 34.84
C MET A 418 -33.09 5.59 34.09
N SER A 419 -32.73 4.40 33.59
CA SER A 419 -31.47 4.22 32.83
C SER A 419 -31.58 4.82 31.44
N GLN A 420 -30.59 5.64 31.09
CA GLN A 420 -30.39 6.21 29.76
C GLN A 420 -30.37 5.13 28.66
N ASP A 421 -29.82 3.97 28.93
CA ASP A 421 -29.68 2.85 27.98
C ASP A 421 -31.04 2.23 27.64
N TYR A 422 -31.86 1.97 28.66
CA TYR A 422 -33.21 1.43 28.46
C TYR A 422 -34.14 2.45 27.79
N ILE A 423 -33.98 3.75 28.08
CA ILE A 423 -34.66 4.82 27.32
C ILE A 423 -34.18 4.82 25.86
N THR A 424 -32.87 4.87 25.63
CA THR A 424 -32.23 4.87 24.30
C THR A 424 -32.73 3.71 23.44
N LEU A 425 -32.75 2.49 23.98
CA LEU A 425 -33.25 1.30 23.29
C LEU A 425 -34.78 1.14 23.27
N CYS A 426 -35.57 2.15 23.65
CA CYS A 426 -37.04 2.04 23.73
C CYS A 426 -37.53 0.83 24.54
N SER A 427 -36.72 0.33 25.47
CA SER A 427 -36.84 -0.98 26.11
C SER A 427 -37.03 -0.87 27.62
N GLN A 428 -37.08 -2.01 28.33
CA GLN A 428 -37.35 -2.08 29.77
C GLN A 428 -36.64 -3.29 30.41
N SER A 429 -36.30 -3.20 31.70
CA SER A 429 -35.60 -4.25 32.46
C SER A 429 -36.33 -5.60 32.54
N TYR A 430 -37.66 -5.59 32.54
CA TYR A 430 -38.48 -6.80 32.58
C TYR A 430 -38.76 -7.39 31.20
N PHE A 431 -38.30 -6.74 30.12
CA PHE A 431 -38.40 -7.32 28.78
C PHE A 431 -37.48 -8.56 28.67
N LYS A 432 -37.89 -9.53 27.85
CA LYS A 432 -37.08 -10.71 27.54
C LYS A 432 -35.92 -10.30 26.63
N ASP A 433 -34.78 -10.97 26.77
CA ASP A 433 -33.55 -10.65 26.03
C ASP A 433 -33.77 -10.61 24.51
N GLN A 434 -34.50 -11.58 23.95
CA GLN A 434 -34.88 -11.58 22.53
C GLN A 434 -35.62 -10.31 22.12
N PHE A 435 -36.50 -9.77 22.97
CA PHE A 435 -37.22 -8.55 22.63
C PHE A 435 -36.33 -7.29 22.72
N ILE A 436 -35.31 -7.30 23.59
CA ILE A 436 -34.30 -6.23 23.62
C ILE A 436 -33.43 -6.29 22.34
N ILE A 437 -33.03 -7.48 21.91
CA ILE A 437 -32.33 -7.73 20.62
C ILE A 437 -33.17 -7.23 19.44
N ASP A 438 -34.44 -7.63 19.37
CA ASP A 438 -35.38 -7.16 18.36
C ASP A 438 -35.45 -5.63 18.34
N THR A 439 -35.62 -5.00 19.51
CA THR A 439 -35.79 -3.54 19.61
C THR A 439 -34.52 -2.79 19.19
N PHE A 440 -33.34 -3.28 19.56
CA PHE A 440 -32.05 -2.76 19.07
C PHE A 440 -31.95 -2.85 17.54
N LYS A 441 -32.35 -3.98 16.94
CA LYS A 441 -32.33 -4.17 15.48
C LYS A 441 -33.27 -3.22 14.75
N GLU A 442 -34.51 -3.06 15.24
CA GLU A 442 -35.48 -2.13 14.64
C GLU A 442 -35.02 -0.65 14.76
N LEU A 443 -34.39 -0.26 15.87
CA LEU A 443 -33.84 1.09 16.06
C LEU A 443 -32.67 1.38 15.11
N CYS A 444 -31.75 0.43 14.95
CA CYS A 444 -30.66 0.52 13.98
C CYS A 444 -31.16 0.60 12.52
N PHE A 445 -32.30 -0.04 12.21
CA PHE A 445 -32.96 0.04 10.90
C PHE A 445 -33.73 1.36 10.70
N ALA A 446 -34.42 1.85 11.73
CA ALA A 446 -35.22 3.08 11.68
C ALA A 446 -34.35 4.35 11.62
N ASN A 447 -33.27 4.38 12.41
CA ASN A 447 -32.34 5.50 12.51
C ASN A 447 -30.87 5.03 12.47
N PRO A 448 -30.33 4.71 11.28
CA PRO A 448 -28.92 4.30 11.13
C PRO A 448 -27.92 5.32 11.69
N SER A 449 -28.23 6.63 11.66
CA SER A 449 -27.34 7.72 12.13
C SER A 449 -27.04 7.70 13.64
N SER A 450 -27.70 6.82 14.40
CA SER A 450 -27.50 6.63 15.84
C SER A 450 -27.15 5.17 16.21
N LYS A 451 -26.87 4.32 15.22
CA LYS A 451 -26.49 2.89 15.38
C LYS A 451 -25.43 2.68 16.47
N ALA A 452 -24.35 3.46 16.45
CA ALA A 452 -23.27 3.39 17.43
C ALA A 452 -23.73 3.69 18.87
N LYS A 453 -24.66 4.64 19.07
CA LYS A 453 -25.25 4.94 20.40
C LYS A 453 -26.23 3.85 20.85
N TYR A 454 -27.02 3.29 19.94
CA TYR A 454 -27.86 2.12 20.24
C TYR A 454 -27.00 0.91 20.62
N PHE A 455 -25.81 0.75 20.01
CA PHE A 455 -24.90 -0.35 20.32
C PHE A 455 -24.20 -0.20 21.69
N ASP A 456 -23.82 1.02 22.09
CA ASP A 456 -23.33 1.27 23.45
C ASP A 456 -24.41 0.97 24.50
N ALA A 457 -25.64 1.46 24.29
CA ALA A 457 -26.77 1.16 25.18
C ALA A 457 -27.09 -0.35 25.25
N PHE A 458 -27.01 -1.07 24.11
CA PHE A 458 -27.15 -2.53 24.08
C PHE A 458 -26.02 -3.25 24.83
N THR A 459 -24.79 -2.74 24.73
CA THR A 459 -23.62 -3.24 25.44
C THR A 459 -23.78 -3.08 26.96
N ASN A 460 -24.16 -1.89 27.42
CA ASN A 460 -24.42 -1.62 28.84
C ASN A 460 -25.53 -2.53 29.40
N ILE A 461 -26.64 -2.69 28.66
CA ILE A 461 -27.74 -3.59 29.04
C ILE A 461 -27.31 -5.07 29.06
N ALA A 462 -26.42 -5.50 28.15
CA ALA A 462 -25.87 -6.87 28.16
C ALA A 462 -24.96 -7.12 29.37
N HIS A 463 -24.16 -6.13 29.78
CA HIS A 463 -23.37 -6.15 31.02
C HIS A 463 -24.29 -6.23 32.26
N ASP A 464 -25.20 -5.26 32.44
CA ASP A 464 -26.09 -5.14 33.60
C ASP A 464 -26.91 -6.42 33.85
N ARG A 465 -27.41 -7.04 32.77
CA ARG A 465 -28.22 -8.26 32.85
C ARG A 465 -27.36 -9.53 32.94
N SER A 466 -26.10 -9.45 32.54
CA SER A 466 -25.18 -10.60 32.41
C SER A 466 -25.78 -11.77 31.62
N SER A 467 -26.63 -11.50 30.62
CA SER A 467 -27.36 -12.54 29.87
C SER A 467 -26.54 -13.11 28.72
N PRO A 468 -26.29 -14.44 28.68
CA PRO A 468 -25.58 -15.09 27.58
C PRO A 468 -26.21 -14.84 26.21
N THR A 469 -27.54 -14.68 26.12
CA THR A 469 -28.23 -14.42 24.85
C THR A 469 -27.89 -13.04 24.29
N LEU A 470 -27.78 -12.03 25.14
CA LEU A 470 -27.36 -10.68 24.74
C LEU A 470 -25.86 -10.66 24.39
N TRP A 471 -25.03 -11.40 25.12
CA TRP A 471 -23.61 -11.55 24.83
C TRP A 471 -23.33 -12.21 23.47
N THR A 472 -24.09 -13.25 23.10
CA THR A 472 -23.97 -13.88 21.77
C THR A 472 -24.32 -12.89 20.66
N GLU A 473 -25.44 -12.17 20.76
CA GLU A 473 -25.81 -11.15 19.78
C GLU A 473 -24.77 -10.03 19.69
N LEU A 474 -24.25 -9.55 20.83
CA LEU A 474 -23.21 -8.53 20.89
C LEU A 474 -21.95 -8.97 20.14
N ALA A 475 -21.54 -10.23 20.31
CA ALA A 475 -20.42 -10.81 19.55
C ALA A 475 -20.74 -10.88 18.04
N THR A 476 -21.95 -11.27 17.65
CA THR A 476 -22.41 -11.27 16.25
C THR A 476 -22.38 -9.87 15.62
N GLN A 477 -22.85 -8.84 16.34
CA GLN A 477 -22.82 -7.46 15.85
C GLN A 477 -21.38 -6.95 15.71
N LYS A 478 -20.47 -7.29 16.63
CA LYS A 478 -19.03 -6.96 16.46
C LYS A 478 -18.41 -7.68 15.27
N SER A 479 -18.76 -8.94 14.99
CA SER A 479 -18.28 -9.62 13.76
C SER A 479 -18.87 -9.04 12.47
N LEU A 480 -19.97 -8.30 12.54
CA LEU A 480 -20.56 -7.51 11.44
C LEU A 480 -20.00 -6.07 11.37
N GLY A 481 -18.89 -5.78 12.05
CA GLY A 481 -18.23 -4.47 12.02
C GLY A 481 -18.99 -3.35 12.74
N VAL A 482 -19.91 -3.67 13.66
CA VAL A 482 -20.62 -2.65 14.45
C VAL A 482 -19.71 -2.14 15.58
N VAL A 483 -19.49 -0.83 15.60
CA VAL A 483 -18.63 -0.11 16.54
C VAL A 483 -19.49 0.71 17.51
N GLY A 484 -19.04 0.85 18.75
CA GLY A 484 -19.69 1.68 19.77
C GLY A 484 -19.46 3.17 19.55
N PHE A 485 -20.33 4.05 20.08
CA PHE A 485 -20.16 5.50 19.94
C PHE A 485 -18.92 6.00 20.69
N ALA A 486 -18.63 5.46 21.87
CA ALA A 486 -17.41 5.76 22.62
C ALA A 486 -16.14 5.29 21.88
N GLU A 487 -16.14 4.07 21.32
CA GLU A 487 -15.01 3.54 20.53
C GLU A 487 -14.82 4.35 19.24
N LEU A 488 -15.92 4.70 18.56
CA LEU A 488 -15.88 5.50 17.33
C LEU A 488 -15.36 6.92 17.59
N ARG A 489 -15.77 7.60 18.68
CA ARG A 489 -15.18 8.91 19.06
C ARG A 489 -13.66 8.77 19.24
N SER A 490 -13.20 7.75 19.97
CA SER A 490 -11.77 7.47 20.13
C SER A 490 -11.03 7.25 18.80
N CYS A 491 -11.70 6.68 17.78
CA CYS A 491 -11.13 6.56 16.43
C CYS A 491 -10.99 7.91 15.71
N TYR A 492 -11.93 8.86 15.88
CA TYR A 492 -11.80 10.21 15.32
C TYR A 492 -10.80 11.09 16.12
N ASP A 493 -10.75 10.91 17.44
CA ASP A 493 -9.79 11.60 18.33
C ASP A 493 -8.33 11.28 17.95
N LEU A 494 -8.04 10.03 17.53
CA LEU A 494 -6.71 9.62 17.01
C LEU A 494 -6.25 10.41 15.76
N PHE A 495 -7.19 11.03 15.05
CA PHE A 495 -6.91 11.91 13.90
C PHE A 495 -7.00 13.40 14.24
N ASN A 496 -7.10 13.75 15.53
CA ASN A 496 -7.37 15.09 16.06
C ASN A 496 -8.68 15.72 15.53
N ILE A 497 -9.72 14.88 15.34
CA ILE A 497 -11.05 15.31 14.92
C ILE A 497 -11.99 15.18 16.10
N ASP A 498 -12.16 16.25 16.87
CA ASP A 498 -13.08 16.26 18.01
C ASP A 498 -14.55 16.23 17.52
N VAL A 499 -15.35 15.30 18.06
CA VAL A 499 -16.75 15.09 17.65
C VAL A 499 -17.67 14.85 18.85
N ASP A 500 -18.47 15.85 19.18
CA ASP A 500 -19.40 15.79 20.32
C ASP A 500 -20.67 14.97 20.10
N ASN A 501 -21.08 14.70 18.85
CA ASN A 501 -22.35 14.01 18.59
C ASN A 501 -22.35 13.20 17.28
N SER A 502 -23.09 12.08 17.23
CA SER A 502 -23.05 11.14 16.10
C SER A 502 -23.51 11.75 14.77
N LYS A 503 -24.41 12.74 14.82
CA LYS A 503 -24.86 13.53 13.67
C LYS A 503 -23.75 14.36 13.01
N VAL A 504 -22.61 14.56 13.67
CA VAL A 504 -21.45 15.30 13.14
C VAL A 504 -20.46 14.36 12.43
N PHE A 505 -20.34 13.08 12.81
CA PHE A 505 -19.47 12.12 12.12
C PHE A 505 -19.72 12.10 10.61
N SER A 506 -20.99 12.03 10.19
CA SER A 506 -21.40 12.03 8.77
C SER A 506 -21.13 13.33 8.01
N THR A 507 -20.77 14.43 8.69
CA THR A 507 -20.48 15.73 8.07
C THR A 507 -19.00 15.92 7.69
N VAL A 508 -18.10 15.08 8.21
CA VAL A 508 -16.68 15.09 7.83
C VAL A 508 -16.52 14.49 6.44
N ASP A 509 -15.72 15.11 5.57
CA ASP A 509 -15.43 14.62 4.21
C ASP A 509 -14.39 13.49 4.21
N ASP A 510 -14.57 12.51 3.32
CA ASP A 510 -13.68 11.35 3.22
C ASP A 510 -12.24 11.73 2.78
N ASN A 511 -12.08 12.77 1.96
CA ASN A 511 -10.75 13.26 1.56
C ASN A 511 -10.05 14.02 2.70
N TYR A 512 -10.82 14.59 3.64
CA TYR A 512 -10.27 15.15 4.88
C TYR A 512 -9.78 14.03 5.81
N LEU A 513 -10.57 12.96 5.97
CA LEU A 513 -10.17 11.77 6.74
C LEU A 513 -8.89 11.12 6.16
N ILE A 514 -8.80 10.96 4.83
CA ILE A 514 -7.59 10.45 4.16
C ILE A 514 -6.35 11.33 4.44
N LYS A 515 -6.51 12.66 4.44
CA LYS A 515 -5.41 13.60 4.74
C LYS A 515 -4.98 13.50 6.21
N ALA A 516 -5.93 13.42 7.13
CA ALA A 516 -5.66 13.27 8.56
C ALA A 516 -4.99 11.92 8.87
N TYR A 517 -5.43 10.83 8.23
CA TYR A 517 -4.82 9.50 8.29
C TYR A 517 -3.35 9.52 7.82
N ARG A 518 -3.09 10.07 6.63
CA ARG A 518 -1.72 10.20 6.08
C ARG A 518 -0.83 11.09 6.95
N TYR A 519 -1.37 12.16 7.52
CA TYR A 519 -0.64 13.01 8.46
C TYR A 519 -0.30 12.26 9.75
N ALA A 520 -1.24 11.51 10.32
CA ALA A 520 -1.02 10.71 11.54
C ALA A 520 0.05 9.63 11.33
N LEU A 521 0.08 8.97 10.16
CA LEU A 521 1.17 8.05 9.81
C LEU A 521 2.53 8.78 9.73
N ALA A 522 2.61 9.88 8.97
CA ALA A 522 3.85 10.60 8.70
C ALA A 522 4.47 11.29 9.93
N TYR A 523 3.67 11.60 10.96
CA TYR A 523 4.12 12.22 12.21
C TYR A 523 4.05 11.26 13.42
N SER A 524 3.91 9.95 13.19
CA SER A 524 4.01 8.95 14.27
C SER A 524 5.46 8.62 14.60
N ASP A 525 5.84 8.67 15.88
CA ASP A 525 7.19 8.32 16.38
C ASP A 525 7.43 6.78 16.38
N GLY A 526 7.09 6.11 15.28
CA GLY A 526 7.05 4.65 15.18
C GLY A 526 5.89 4.00 15.97
N THR A 527 4.96 4.78 16.51
CA THR A 527 3.79 4.26 17.24
C THR A 527 2.86 3.46 16.33
N ASN A 528 2.61 2.20 16.70
CA ASN A 528 2.06 1.11 15.88
C ASN A 528 1.07 1.56 14.77
N PRO A 529 1.51 1.62 13.49
CA PRO A 529 0.67 2.00 12.35
C PRO A 529 -0.62 1.17 12.16
N SER A 530 -0.67 -0.04 12.72
CA SER A 530 -1.88 -0.87 12.71
C SER A 530 -3.05 -0.24 13.48
N MET A 531 -2.77 0.59 14.49
CA MET A 531 -3.78 1.29 15.29
C MET A 531 -4.54 2.33 14.45
N TYR A 532 -3.81 3.14 13.68
CA TYR A 532 -4.43 4.11 12.78
C TYR A 532 -5.24 3.40 11.66
N TRP A 533 -4.74 2.28 11.13
CA TRP A 533 -5.46 1.53 10.10
C TRP A 533 -6.75 0.89 10.64
N ASP A 534 -6.73 0.28 11.84
CA ASP A 534 -7.92 -0.23 12.52
C ASP A 534 -8.94 0.88 12.81
N ALA A 535 -8.50 2.02 13.34
CA ALA A 535 -9.36 3.17 13.59
C ALA A 535 -10.01 3.72 12.30
N MET A 536 -9.24 3.84 11.22
CA MET A 536 -9.74 4.31 9.92
C MET A 536 -10.66 3.28 9.25
N LEU A 537 -10.43 1.97 9.43
CA LEU A 537 -11.34 0.91 8.97
C LEU A 537 -12.68 0.95 9.72
N LYS A 538 -12.65 1.12 11.05
CA LYS A 538 -13.85 1.29 11.87
C LYS A 538 -14.69 2.49 11.44
N ILE A 539 -14.03 3.61 11.13
CA ILE A 539 -14.67 4.80 10.55
C ILE A 539 -15.27 4.50 9.17
N ALA A 540 -14.55 3.78 8.30
CA ALA A 540 -15.05 3.42 6.97
C ALA A 540 -16.31 2.54 7.03
N LEU A 541 -16.30 1.52 7.91
CA LEU A 541 -17.40 0.56 8.10
C LEU A 541 -18.65 1.20 8.74
N ASP A 542 -18.49 2.10 9.72
CA ASP A 542 -19.63 2.82 10.31
C ASP A 542 -20.29 3.77 9.29
N ARG A 543 -19.48 4.48 8.50
CA ARG A 543 -19.94 5.35 7.40
C ARG A 543 -20.53 4.59 6.22
N GLY A 544 -20.20 3.30 6.06
CA GLY A 544 -20.43 2.54 4.83
C GLY A 544 -19.67 3.11 3.63
N SER A 545 -18.53 3.78 3.85
CA SER A 545 -17.78 4.41 2.75
C SER A 545 -16.91 3.38 2.03
N ARG A 546 -17.48 2.84 0.96
CA ARG A 546 -16.76 2.01 -0.01
C ARG A 546 -15.51 2.70 -0.58
N TYR A 547 -15.45 4.04 -0.60
CA TYR A 547 -14.27 4.78 -1.02
C TYR A 547 -13.14 4.66 0.00
N LEU A 548 -13.43 4.87 1.30
CA LEU A 548 -12.45 4.68 2.38
C LEU A 548 -12.02 3.20 2.52
N GLU A 549 -12.95 2.25 2.37
CA GLU A 549 -12.63 0.81 2.37
C GLU A 549 -11.67 0.43 1.24
N ILE A 550 -11.94 0.85 0.00
CA ILE A 550 -11.03 0.59 -1.12
C ILE A 550 -9.69 1.30 -0.88
N PHE A 551 -9.69 2.54 -0.38
CA PHE A 551 -8.45 3.28 -0.07
C PHE A 551 -7.56 2.50 0.90
N LEU A 552 -8.11 2.05 2.03
CA LEU A 552 -7.38 1.28 3.06
C LEU A 552 -6.83 -0.06 2.58
N LYS A 553 -7.44 -0.65 1.54
CA LYS A 553 -7.02 -1.91 0.92
C LYS A 553 -6.05 -1.72 -0.25
N THR A 554 -5.90 -0.50 -0.79
CA THR A 554 -5.14 -0.23 -2.03
C THR A 554 -4.00 0.78 -1.92
N GLU A 555 -3.86 1.42 -0.75
CA GLU A 555 -2.71 2.25 -0.39
C GLU A 555 -1.52 1.38 0.07
N PRO A 556 -0.28 1.58 -0.42
CA PRO A 556 0.90 0.84 0.05
C PRO A 556 1.14 1.03 1.55
N VAL A 557 1.89 0.10 2.16
CA VAL A 557 2.40 0.29 3.53
C VAL A 557 3.40 1.45 3.55
N ALA A 558 3.19 2.43 4.44
CA ALA A 558 3.99 3.67 4.47
C ALA A 558 5.45 3.46 4.92
N ASP A 559 5.71 2.41 5.70
CA ASP A 559 7.04 1.96 6.10
C ASP A 559 7.43 0.73 5.27
N VAL A 560 8.49 0.86 4.48
CA VAL A 560 8.98 -0.21 3.59
C VAL A 560 9.90 -1.20 4.31
N GLU A 561 10.57 -0.80 5.40
CA GLU A 561 11.36 -1.73 6.22
C GLU A 561 10.42 -2.75 6.89
N ARG A 562 9.25 -2.28 7.37
CA ARG A 562 8.17 -3.16 7.79
C ARG A 562 7.62 -4.02 6.65
N ALA A 563 7.54 -3.54 5.41
CA ALA A 563 7.10 -4.35 4.28
C ALA A 563 8.06 -5.52 4.01
N TYR A 564 9.37 -5.26 3.97
CA TYR A 564 10.42 -6.28 3.89
C TYR A 564 10.35 -7.28 5.05
N SER A 565 10.24 -6.78 6.29
CA SER A 565 10.11 -7.63 7.48
C SER A 565 8.80 -8.44 7.53
N THR A 566 7.73 -8.00 6.86
CA THR A 566 6.44 -8.72 6.82
C THR A 566 6.46 -9.85 5.78
N LEU A 567 7.29 -9.72 4.74
CA LEU A 567 7.55 -10.77 3.75
C LEU A 567 8.80 -11.62 4.08
N GLU A 568 9.47 -11.36 5.21
CA GLU A 568 10.67 -12.07 5.69
C GLU A 568 11.85 -12.07 4.70
N ILE A 569 12.02 -10.97 3.96
CA ILE A 569 13.07 -10.75 2.94
C ILE A 569 13.88 -9.47 3.23
N THR A 570 15.04 -9.34 2.60
CA THR A 570 15.91 -8.15 2.68
C THR A 570 15.86 -7.31 1.40
N ASP A 571 16.20 -6.02 1.49
CA ASP A 571 16.26 -5.11 0.32
C ASP A 571 17.26 -5.58 -0.76
N SER A 572 18.20 -6.47 -0.42
CA SER A 572 19.19 -7.05 -1.33
C SER A 572 18.70 -8.21 -2.22
N VAL A 573 17.50 -8.78 -2.01
CA VAL A 573 17.05 -9.96 -2.79
C VAL A 573 16.61 -9.59 -4.21
N GLU A 574 16.81 -10.48 -5.19
CA GLU A 574 16.31 -10.29 -6.56
C GLU A 574 14.77 -10.23 -6.61
N ASP A 575 14.19 -9.54 -7.61
CA ASP A 575 12.73 -9.31 -7.67
C ASP A 575 11.90 -10.61 -7.77
N ASP A 576 12.46 -11.68 -8.36
CA ASP A 576 11.81 -13.00 -8.39
C ASP A 576 11.70 -13.66 -7.00
N ILE A 577 12.63 -13.35 -6.10
CA ILE A 577 12.58 -13.79 -4.70
C ILE A 577 11.48 -13.00 -3.96
N VAL A 578 11.24 -11.73 -4.33
CA VAL A 578 10.11 -10.94 -3.79
C VAL A 578 8.76 -11.52 -4.22
N VAL A 579 8.62 -11.94 -5.48
CA VAL A 579 7.41 -12.62 -5.99
C VAL A 579 7.18 -13.93 -5.24
N THR A 580 8.18 -14.81 -5.21
CA THR A 580 8.09 -16.12 -4.52
C THR A 580 7.78 -15.96 -3.03
N ALA A 581 8.40 -15.01 -2.33
CA ALA A 581 8.13 -14.74 -0.92
C ALA A 581 6.71 -14.22 -0.67
N TYR A 582 6.19 -13.36 -1.55
CA TYR A 582 4.79 -12.91 -1.50
C TYR A 582 3.81 -14.08 -1.72
N GLU A 583 4.06 -14.93 -2.72
CA GLU A 583 3.20 -16.08 -3.04
C GLU A 583 3.15 -17.09 -1.87
N ILE A 584 4.30 -17.41 -1.27
CA ILE A 584 4.36 -18.27 -0.07
C ILE A 584 3.58 -17.66 1.09
N LYS A 585 3.77 -16.36 1.41
CA LYS A 585 3.06 -15.71 2.52
C LYS A 585 1.55 -15.63 2.31
N LYS A 586 1.12 -15.45 1.06
CA LYS A 586 -0.29 -15.44 0.64
C LYS A 586 -0.97 -16.79 0.90
N ASP A 587 -0.30 -17.89 0.54
CA ASP A 587 -0.83 -19.24 0.67
C ASP A 587 -0.75 -19.77 2.12
N ASP A 588 0.31 -19.44 2.86
CA ASP A 588 0.44 -19.76 4.30
C ASP A 588 -0.60 -19.01 5.16
N PHE A 589 -0.89 -17.75 4.82
CA PHE A 589 -1.72 -16.85 5.65
C PHE A 589 -2.83 -16.15 4.83
N PRO A 590 -3.80 -16.89 4.27
CA PRO A 590 -4.85 -16.34 3.38
C PRO A 590 -5.82 -15.37 4.06
N ALA A 591 -5.77 -15.20 5.39
CA ALA A 591 -6.47 -14.13 6.10
C ALA A 591 -5.82 -12.75 5.94
N ASN A 592 -4.55 -12.69 5.54
CA ASN A 592 -3.71 -11.48 5.53
C ASN A 592 -3.35 -10.99 4.11
N VAL A 593 -3.97 -11.53 3.05
CA VAL A 593 -3.64 -11.20 1.65
C VAL A 593 -3.64 -9.69 1.38
N GLU A 594 -4.64 -8.96 1.89
CA GLU A 594 -4.73 -7.50 1.74
C GLU A 594 -3.55 -6.75 2.39
N LEU A 595 -2.86 -7.32 3.39
CA LEU A 595 -1.62 -6.77 3.94
C LEU A 595 -0.43 -7.08 3.01
N PHE A 596 -0.31 -8.32 2.53
CA PHE A 596 0.81 -8.72 1.66
C PHE A 596 0.78 -8.00 0.31
N ASP A 597 -0.39 -7.83 -0.30
CA ASP A 597 -0.57 -7.06 -1.54
C ASP A 597 -0.08 -5.61 -1.37
N ARG A 598 -0.34 -4.99 -0.22
CA ARG A 598 0.09 -3.62 0.13
C ARG A 598 1.57 -3.54 0.49
N CYS A 599 2.16 -4.59 1.07
CA CYS A 599 3.61 -4.71 1.29
C CYS A 599 4.36 -4.86 -0.04
N PHE A 600 3.88 -5.74 -0.92
CA PHE A 600 4.44 -5.97 -2.25
C PHE A 600 4.41 -4.69 -3.09
N LEU A 601 3.27 -3.97 -3.08
CA LEU A 601 3.15 -2.67 -3.73
C LEU A 601 4.13 -1.63 -3.17
N ALA A 602 4.34 -1.58 -1.85
CA ALA A 602 5.30 -0.66 -1.23
C ALA A 602 6.74 -0.94 -1.70
N ILE A 603 7.12 -2.23 -1.78
CA ILE A 603 8.43 -2.67 -2.28
C ILE A 603 8.58 -2.34 -3.78
N ALA A 604 7.57 -2.62 -4.60
CA ALA A 604 7.55 -2.27 -6.03
C ALA A 604 7.75 -0.76 -6.25
N MET A 605 7.04 0.08 -5.48
CA MET A 605 7.16 1.54 -5.53
C MET A 605 8.53 2.04 -5.03
N LYS A 606 9.10 1.44 -3.97
CA LYS A 606 10.43 1.77 -3.43
C LYS A 606 11.57 1.42 -4.37
N ARG A 607 11.55 0.20 -4.94
CA ARG A 607 12.55 -0.29 -5.90
C ARG A 607 12.39 0.33 -7.29
N ARG A 608 11.20 0.85 -7.61
CA ARG A 608 10.82 1.30 -8.95
C ARG A 608 11.05 0.20 -10.02
N SER A 609 10.73 -1.05 -9.69
CA SER A 609 10.91 -2.19 -10.60
C SER A 609 9.70 -2.40 -11.53
N MET A 610 9.95 -2.47 -12.84
CA MET A 610 8.91 -2.77 -13.83
C MET A 610 8.36 -4.19 -13.66
N ARG A 611 9.21 -5.15 -13.29
CA ARG A 611 8.79 -6.56 -13.12
C ARG A 611 7.78 -6.70 -11.99
N LEU A 612 8.03 -6.02 -10.87
CA LEU A 612 7.09 -6.01 -9.73
C LEU A 612 5.81 -5.21 -10.08
N PHE A 613 5.90 -4.11 -10.83
CA PHE A 613 4.72 -3.38 -11.30
C PHE A 613 3.88 -4.15 -12.33
N ASP A 614 4.50 -4.92 -13.23
CA ASP A 614 3.81 -5.78 -14.20
C ASP A 614 3.07 -6.93 -13.51
N TYR A 615 3.67 -7.50 -12.46
CA TYR A 615 3.00 -8.48 -11.59
C TYR A 615 1.82 -7.83 -10.84
N VAL A 616 1.97 -6.62 -10.30
CA VAL A 616 0.85 -5.85 -9.68
C VAL A 616 -0.29 -5.62 -10.67
N ASP A 617 0.00 -5.17 -11.89
CA ASP A 617 -1.06 -4.85 -12.87
C ASP A 617 -1.75 -6.13 -13.39
N SER A 618 -1.00 -7.22 -13.57
CA SER A 618 -1.49 -8.51 -14.09
C SER A 618 -2.27 -9.33 -13.06
N TYR A 619 -1.82 -9.38 -11.79
CA TYR A 619 -2.40 -10.25 -10.76
C TYR A 619 -3.09 -9.50 -9.61
N MET A 620 -2.76 -8.22 -9.39
CA MET A 620 -3.30 -7.40 -8.30
C MET A 620 -4.10 -6.19 -8.79
N GLY A 621 -4.69 -6.24 -10.00
CA GLY A 621 -5.39 -5.09 -10.61
C GLY A 621 -6.49 -4.44 -9.75
N HIS A 622 -7.01 -5.14 -8.73
CA HIS A 622 -7.90 -4.57 -7.71
C HIS A 622 -7.26 -3.38 -6.96
N LEU A 623 -5.93 -3.37 -6.78
CA LEU A 623 -5.18 -2.28 -6.17
C LEU A 623 -5.34 -1.00 -6.99
N ASN A 624 -5.38 -1.07 -8.32
CA ASN A 624 -5.36 0.10 -9.20
C ASN A 624 -6.72 0.84 -9.29
N ARG A 625 -7.75 0.37 -8.57
CA ARG A 625 -9.15 0.82 -8.65
C ARG A 625 -9.41 2.31 -8.33
N LEU A 626 -8.58 2.97 -7.53
CA LEU A 626 -8.73 4.41 -7.22
C LEU A 626 -7.90 5.34 -8.12
N LEU A 627 -7.06 4.78 -8.99
CA LEU A 627 -6.22 5.56 -9.89
C LEU A 627 -6.93 5.77 -11.23
N PRO A 628 -7.00 7.01 -11.76
CA PRO A 628 -7.49 7.28 -13.11
C PRO A 628 -6.89 6.31 -14.13
N ASP A 629 -7.71 5.78 -15.03
CA ASP A 629 -7.24 4.91 -16.10
C ASP A 629 -6.64 5.75 -17.25
N PRO A 630 -5.33 5.66 -17.53
CA PRO A 630 -4.71 6.44 -18.60
C PRO A 630 -5.19 6.03 -20.00
N SER A 631 -5.80 4.83 -20.15
CA SER A 631 -6.35 4.37 -21.43
C SER A 631 -7.46 5.30 -21.96
N GLN A 632 -8.24 5.90 -21.05
CA GLN A 632 -9.36 6.78 -21.37
C GLN A 632 -8.92 8.17 -21.84
N ASN A 633 -7.67 8.58 -21.56
CA ASN A 633 -7.15 9.88 -21.94
C ASN A 633 -5.64 9.83 -22.21
N LEU A 634 -5.30 9.24 -23.36
CA LEU A 634 -3.92 9.10 -23.84
C LEU A 634 -3.19 10.45 -23.94
N ASP A 635 -3.91 11.52 -24.28
CA ASP A 635 -3.39 12.89 -24.35
C ASP A 635 -2.89 13.38 -22.97
N ALA A 636 -3.57 13.00 -21.88
CA ALA A 636 -3.10 13.22 -20.52
C ALA A 636 -1.93 12.31 -20.15
N ALA A 637 -1.93 11.04 -20.56
CA ALA A 637 -0.83 10.10 -20.33
C ALA A 637 0.48 10.58 -20.98
N TYR A 638 0.41 11.03 -22.25
CA TYR A 638 1.55 11.62 -22.96
C TYR A 638 2.10 12.87 -22.26
N ARG A 639 1.22 13.76 -21.77
CA ARG A 639 1.63 14.94 -20.98
C ARG A 639 2.21 14.57 -19.61
N PHE A 640 1.72 13.50 -18.98
CA PHE A 640 2.24 13.00 -17.70
C PHE A 640 3.66 12.45 -17.87
N ILE A 641 3.91 11.63 -18.89
CA ILE A 641 5.26 11.21 -19.31
C ILE A 641 6.08 12.40 -19.85
N GLY A 642 5.45 13.47 -20.32
CA GLY A 642 6.11 14.68 -20.84
C GLY A 642 6.58 14.56 -22.29
N CYS A 643 6.02 13.60 -23.04
CA CYS A 643 6.48 13.22 -24.37
C CYS A 643 5.40 13.50 -25.43
N PRO A 644 5.72 14.02 -26.64
CA PRO A 644 4.74 14.18 -27.71
C PRO A 644 4.26 12.82 -28.26
N PRO A 645 3.03 12.70 -28.76
CA PRO A 645 2.53 11.44 -29.34
C PRO A 645 3.25 11.01 -30.62
N ASN A 646 3.78 11.97 -31.40
CA ASN A 646 4.39 11.73 -32.72
C ASN A 646 5.91 11.45 -32.67
N VAL A 647 6.46 11.03 -31.54
CA VAL A 647 7.87 10.57 -31.47
C VAL A 647 8.00 9.07 -31.74
N ASP A 648 9.20 8.65 -32.13
CA ASP A 648 9.61 7.25 -32.19
C ASP A 648 9.68 6.59 -30.80
N ASP A 649 9.73 5.25 -30.78
CA ASP A 649 9.74 4.47 -29.55
C ASP A 649 10.97 4.72 -28.66
N PHE A 650 12.14 5.01 -29.24
CA PHE A 650 13.36 5.23 -28.46
C PHE A 650 13.28 6.57 -27.74
N THR A 651 12.96 7.65 -28.47
CA THR A 651 12.71 8.98 -27.89
C THR A 651 11.63 8.93 -26.81
N PHE A 652 10.57 8.13 -27.01
CA PHE A 652 9.54 7.91 -25.99
C PHE A 652 10.08 7.23 -24.73
N LEU A 653 10.83 6.13 -24.88
CA LEU A 653 11.43 5.43 -23.73
C LEU A 653 12.43 6.32 -23.00
N SER A 654 13.23 7.14 -23.69
CA SER A 654 14.12 8.12 -23.05
C SER A 654 13.35 9.15 -22.21
N CYS A 655 12.28 9.77 -22.74
CA CYS A 655 11.43 10.69 -21.97
C CYS A 655 10.78 10.02 -20.75
N PHE A 656 10.41 8.74 -20.87
CA PHE A 656 9.88 7.97 -19.75
C PHE A 656 10.96 7.66 -18.70
N GLN A 657 12.15 7.22 -19.11
CA GLN A 657 13.28 6.91 -18.22
C GLN A 657 13.76 8.15 -17.46
N GLU A 658 13.83 9.31 -18.12
CA GLU A 658 14.12 10.61 -17.49
C GLU A 658 13.17 10.89 -16.33
N LYS A 659 11.86 10.65 -16.52
CA LYS A 659 10.86 10.83 -15.45
C LYS A 659 10.83 9.71 -14.43
N TRP A 660 11.25 8.49 -14.76
CA TRP A 660 11.23 7.35 -13.85
C TRP A 660 12.10 7.57 -12.61
N GLY A 661 13.20 8.33 -12.74
CA GLY A 661 14.05 8.73 -11.60
C GLY A 661 13.43 9.78 -10.66
N SER A 662 12.39 10.49 -11.08
CA SER A 662 11.85 11.68 -10.39
C SER A 662 10.82 11.38 -9.30
N ASP A 663 10.55 12.36 -8.44
CA ASP A 663 9.57 12.28 -7.31
C ASP A 663 8.09 12.26 -7.76
N LEU A 664 7.82 11.97 -9.03
CA LEU A 664 6.48 11.68 -9.54
C LEU A 664 6.00 10.30 -9.05
N ASP A 665 4.68 10.11 -9.04
CA ASP A 665 4.05 8.83 -8.72
C ASP A 665 4.48 7.75 -9.75
N SER A 666 5.40 6.88 -9.33
CA SER A 666 5.94 5.78 -10.13
C SER A 666 4.85 4.81 -10.58
N ARG A 667 3.80 4.63 -9.77
CA ARG A 667 2.67 3.76 -10.09
C ARG A 667 1.79 4.36 -11.19
N MET A 668 1.56 5.67 -11.17
CA MET A 668 0.87 6.38 -12.26
C MET A 668 1.73 6.45 -13.54
N LEU A 669 3.04 6.69 -13.41
CA LEU A 669 3.98 6.63 -14.54
C LEU A 669 3.93 5.26 -15.22
N TYR A 670 3.96 4.17 -14.46
CA TYR A 670 3.87 2.81 -14.99
C TYR A 670 2.57 2.55 -15.77
N ARG A 671 1.41 2.92 -15.21
CA ARG A 671 0.12 2.77 -15.91
C ARG A 671 0.05 3.62 -17.18
N CYS A 672 0.67 4.80 -17.21
CA CYS A 672 0.78 5.60 -18.43
C CYS A 672 1.63 4.90 -19.51
N LEU A 673 2.73 4.24 -19.11
CA LEU A 673 3.56 3.43 -20.02
C LEU A 673 2.76 2.26 -20.61
N LYS A 674 2.09 1.45 -19.78
CA LYS A 674 1.23 0.33 -20.23
C LYS A 674 0.15 0.78 -21.22
N ALA A 675 -0.57 1.86 -20.91
CA ALA A 675 -1.63 2.39 -21.77
C ALA A 675 -1.10 2.86 -23.14
N ILE A 676 0.07 3.52 -23.17
CA ILE A 676 0.68 3.98 -24.43
C ILE A 676 1.31 2.81 -25.21
N ALA A 677 1.88 1.81 -24.53
CA ALA A 677 2.44 0.60 -25.16
C ALA A 677 1.38 -0.13 -25.99
N GLY A 678 0.21 -0.44 -25.41
CA GLY A 678 -0.88 -1.14 -26.09
C GLY A 678 -1.52 -0.37 -27.26
N VAL A 679 -1.36 0.96 -27.29
CA VAL A 679 -1.77 1.81 -28.42
C VAL A 679 -0.71 1.83 -29.52
N ARG A 680 0.57 1.93 -29.17
CA ARG A 680 1.68 1.92 -30.14
C ARG A 680 1.92 0.55 -30.78
N LYS A 681 1.61 -0.55 -30.08
CA LYS A 681 1.82 -1.94 -30.53
C LYS A 681 3.27 -2.24 -30.92
N SER A 682 4.20 -1.56 -30.25
CA SER A 682 5.63 -1.70 -30.47
C SER A 682 6.19 -2.76 -29.52
N LYS A 683 6.73 -3.84 -30.08
CA LYS A 683 7.34 -4.93 -29.29
C LYS A 683 8.48 -4.45 -28.39
N LEU A 684 9.17 -3.37 -28.78
CA LEU A 684 10.19 -2.71 -27.96
C LEU A 684 9.55 -2.14 -26.67
N VAL A 685 8.50 -1.33 -26.82
CA VAL A 685 7.81 -0.66 -25.70
C VAL A 685 7.03 -1.65 -24.85
N GLU A 686 6.40 -2.65 -25.46
CA GLU A 686 5.72 -3.75 -24.77
C GLU A 686 6.72 -4.56 -23.91
N SER A 687 7.83 -5.01 -24.51
CA SER A 687 8.89 -5.76 -23.79
C SER A 687 9.52 -4.94 -22.66
N PHE A 688 9.77 -3.64 -22.89
CA PHE A 688 10.24 -2.72 -21.87
C PHE A 688 9.21 -2.53 -20.74
N SER A 689 7.91 -2.51 -21.03
CA SER A 689 6.87 -2.34 -20.01
C SER A 689 6.75 -3.53 -19.02
N SER A 690 7.20 -4.72 -19.41
CA SER A 690 7.25 -5.91 -18.55
C SER A 690 8.62 -6.12 -17.88
N SER A 691 9.71 -5.82 -18.58
CA SER A 691 11.08 -6.12 -18.09
C SER A 691 11.84 -4.93 -17.52
N GLY A 692 11.51 -3.70 -17.92
CA GLY A 692 12.33 -2.51 -17.68
C GLY A 692 13.65 -2.47 -18.46
N ILE A 693 13.90 -3.46 -19.32
CA ILE A 693 15.11 -3.59 -20.13
C ILE A 693 14.74 -3.30 -21.59
N ILE A 694 15.57 -2.52 -22.29
CA ILE A 694 15.40 -2.31 -23.73
C ILE A 694 15.88 -3.58 -24.44
N ASP A 695 14.94 -4.45 -24.83
CA ASP A 695 15.27 -5.66 -25.57
C ASP A 695 15.87 -5.30 -26.95
N ALA A 696 17.18 -5.51 -27.04
CA ALA A 696 17.96 -5.24 -28.24
C ALA A 696 17.43 -5.97 -29.48
N ARG A 697 16.67 -7.06 -29.33
CA ARG A 697 16.03 -7.79 -30.44
C ARG A 697 15.01 -6.94 -31.22
N TYR A 698 14.49 -5.87 -30.62
CA TYR A 698 13.55 -4.93 -31.26
C TYR A 698 14.15 -3.56 -31.61
N LEU A 699 15.41 -3.28 -31.24
CA LEU A 699 16.11 -2.05 -31.67
C LEU A 699 16.49 -2.07 -33.17
N PRO A 700 16.54 -0.93 -33.86
CA PRO A 700 17.05 -0.86 -35.24
C PRO A 700 18.48 -1.41 -35.37
N LEU A 701 18.74 -2.21 -36.41
CA LEU A 701 20.01 -2.94 -36.61
C LEU A 701 21.27 -2.05 -36.77
N ALA A 702 21.10 -0.76 -37.04
CA ALA A 702 22.18 0.24 -37.08
C ALA A 702 22.56 0.76 -35.69
N ASN A 703 21.63 0.71 -34.71
CA ASN A 703 21.83 1.22 -33.35
C ASN A 703 22.23 0.11 -32.34
N THR A 704 22.38 -1.14 -32.81
CA THR A 704 22.79 -2.27 -31.98
C THR A 704 24.12 -2.84 -32.52
N PRO A 705 25.15 -3.06 -31.68
CA PRO A 705 26.34 -3.80 -32.09
C PRO A 705 25.98 -5.25 -32.47
N CYS A 706 26.79 -5.88 -33.32
CA CYS A 706 26.59 -7.26 -33.74
C CYS A 706 27.25 -8.22 -32.73
N GLY A 707 26.52 -9.23 -32.24
CA GLY A 707 27.03 -10.27 -31.34
C GLY A 707 27.85 -11.35 -32.05
N LEU A 708 28.40 -12.30 -31.28
CA LEU A 708 29.18 -13.44 -31.80
C LEU A 708 28.57 -14.77 -31.35
N ASN A 709 28.27 -15.66 -32.29
CA ASN A 709 27.78 -17.01 -31.97
C ASN A 709 28.88 -17.81 -31.25
N ASN A 710 28.54 -18.50 -30.16
CA ASN A 710 29.49 -19.31 -29.41
C ASN A 710 29.61 -20.69 -30.05
N ILE A 711 30.79 -21.00 -30.60
CA ILE A 711 31.06 -22.26 -31.32
C ILE A 711 31.60 -23.39 -30.43
N GLY A 712 31.34 -23.30 -29.11
CA GLY A 712 31.70 -24.31 -28.11
C GLY A 712 32.78 -23.81 -27.16
N ASN A 713 32.40 -23.38 -25.96
CA ASN A 713 33.29 -22.81 -24.93
C ASN A 713 34.12 -21.57 -25.37
N THR A 714 33.74 -20.93 -26.48
CA THR A 714 34.46 -19.79 -27.08
C THR A 714 34.08 -18.41 -26.54
N CYS A 715 33.27 -18.34 -25.48
CA CYS A 715 32.76 -17.07 -24.91
C CYS A 715 33.85 -16.07 -24.50
N TYR A 716 35.01 -16.59 -24.06
CA TYR A 716 36.16 -15.76 -23.79
C TYR A 716 36.76 -15.14 -25.08
N LEU A 717 36.98 -15.95 -26.12
CA LEU A 717 37.45 -15.47 -27.42
C LEU A 717 36.46 -14.48 -28.05
N ASN A 718 35.16 -14.70 -27.91
CA ASN A 718 34.13 -13.75 -28.34
C ASN A 718 34.25 -12.40 -27.61
N SER A 719 34.46 -12.42 -26.28
CA SER A 719 34.71 -11.21 -25.48
C SER A 719 35.97 -10.46 -25.95
N LEU A 720 37.05 -11.20 -26.25
CA LEU A 720 38.32 -10.69 -26.75
C LEU A 720 38.19 -10.04 -28.14
N LEU A 721 37.45 -10.67 -29.05
CA LEU A 721 37.22 -10.18 -30.41
C LEU A 721 36.35 -8.90 -30.41
N GLN A 722 35.33 -8.82 -29.55
CA GLN A 722 34.50 -7.61 -29.37
C GLN A 722 35.29 -6.44 -28.78
N TYR A 723 36.19 -6.72 -27.82
CA TYR A 723 37.13 -5.74 -27.28
C TYR A 723 38.02 -5.15 -28.40
N TYR A 724 38.70 -6.01 -29.18
CA TYR A 724 39.57 -5.53 -30.27
C TYR A 724 38.81 -4.83 -31.41
N PHE A 725 37.58 -5.23 -31.71
CA PHE A 725 36.71 -4.53 -32.66
C PHE A 725 36.31 -3.13 -32.19
N SER A 726 36.18 -2.93 -30.87
CA SER A 726 35.82 -1.65 -30.26
C SER A 726 36.97 -0.63 -30.25
N VAL A 727 38.22 -1.08 -30.45
CA VAL A 727 39.41 -0.21 -30.57
C VAL A 727 39.54 0.27 -32.02
N GLU A 728 39.10 1.50 -32.29
CA GLU A 728 39.01 2.07 -33.65
C GLU A 728 40.35 1.99 -34.42
N PRO A 729 41.52 2.38 -33.87
CA PRO A 729 42.77 2.34 -34.63
C PRO A 729 43.19 0.92 -35.02
N LEU A 730 42.89 -0.08 -34.18
CA LEU A 730 43.19 -1.49 -34.42
C LEU A 730 42.26 -2.06 -35.49
N ARG A 731 40.95 -1.86 -35.34
CA ARG A 731 39.93 -2.21 -36.33
C ARG A 731 40.24 -1.56 -37.69
N THR A 732 40.57 -0.29 -37.72
CA THR A 732 40.90 0.47 -38.93
C THR A 732 42.20 -0.03 -39.58
N ALA A 733 43.16 -0.56 -38.82
CA ALA A 733 44.35 -1.20 -39.39
C ALA A 733 44.03 -2.57 -40.00
N ILE A 734 43.28 -3.42 -39.29
CA ILE A 734 42.88 -4.77 -39.76
C ILE A 734 42.00 -4.67 -41.03
N LEU A 735 41.04 -3.75 -41.08
CA LEU A 735 40.19 -3.50 -42.25
C LEU A 735 40.94 -2.89 -43.45
N LYS A 736 42.18 -2.43 -43.26
CA LYS A 736 43.07 -1.91 -44.32
C LYS A 736 44.27 -2.83 -44.60
N PHE A 737 44.28 -4.02 -44.01
CA PHE A 737 45.35 -4.99 -44.19
C PHE A 737 45.29 -5.59 -45.60
N ASP A 738 46.25 -5.19 -46.45
CA ASP A 738 46.48 -5.77 -47.78
C ASP A 738 47.96 -6.13 -47.90
N PHE A 739 48.33 -7.29 -47.36
CA PHE A 739 49.70 -7.78 -47.36
C PHE A 739 49.76 -9.27 -47.69
N SER A 740 50.62 -9.60 -48.65
CA SER A 740 50.98 -10.95 -49.06
C SER A 740 52.50 -11.01 -49.11
N LEU A 741 53.09 -12.13 -48.73
CA LEU A 741 54.54 -12.26 -48.58
C LEU A 741 55.00 -13.65 -49.04
N THR A 742 55.85 -13.70 -50.05
CA THR A 742 56.53 -14.93 -50.45
C THR A 742 57.77 -15.19 -49.60
N GLN A 743 58.24 -16.44 -49.56
CA GLN A 743 59.46 -16.81 -48.83
C GLN A 743 60.72 -16.09 -49.37
N GLU A 744 60.73 -15.76 -50.67
CA GLU A 744 61.81 -14.98 -51.30
C GLU A 744 61.80 -13.52 -50.81
N GLU A 745 60.62 -12.89 -50.73
CA GLU A 745 60.47 -11.53 -50.22
C GLU A 745 60.77 -11.43 -48.72
N PHE A 746 60.31 -12.38 -47.91
CA PHE A 746 60.65 -12.46 -46.48
C PHE A 746 62.17 -12.53 -46.27
N SER A 747 62.87 -13.27 -47.13
CA SER A 747 64.32 -13.45 -47.06
C SER A 747 65.11 -12.26 -47.61
N ALA A 748 64.47 -11.37 -48.38
CA ALA A 748 65.07 -10.18 -48.97
C ALA A 748 64.89 -8.91 -48.13
N ASP A 749 63.87 -8.87 -47.26
CA ASP A 749 63.64 -7.78 -46.32
C ASP A 749 64.41 -8.04 -45.01
N GLU A 750 65.51 -7.31 -44.81
CA GLU A 750 66.34 -7.41 -43.59
C GLU A 750 65.55 -7.06 -42.32
N ALA A 751 64.57 -6.13 -42.41
CA ALA A 751 63.74 -5.75 -41.27
C ALA A 751 62.66 -6.79 -40.95
N LEU A 752 62.21 -7.59 -41.92
CA LEU A 752 61.34 -8.73 -41.64
C LEU A 752 62.12 -9.94 -41.13
N SER A 753 63.27 -10.25 -41.72
CA SER A 753 64.04 -11.46 -41.42
C SER A 753 64.86 -11.40 -40.12
N GLN A 754 65.22 -10.20 -39.63
CA GLN A 754 65.99 -10.03 -38.39
C GLN A 754 65.11 -9.73 -37.15
N ARG A 755 63.83 -9.36 -37.34
CA ARG A 755 62.97 -8.89 -36.24
C ARG A 755 62.74 -9.91 -35.14
N ARG A 756 62.66 -9.39 -33.92
CA ARG A 756 62.22 -10.12 -32.73
C ARG A 756 60.84 -9.63 -32.28
N ILE A 757 60.01 -10.55 -31.82
CA ILE A 757 58.70 -10.27 -31.24
C ILE A 757 58.60 -11.08 -29.94
N GLY A 758 58.44 -10.40 -28.80
CA GLY A 758 58.54 -11.05 -27.50
C GLY A 758 59.95 -11.60 -27.22
N GLY A 759 60.98 -11.00 -27.81
CA GLY A 759 62.37 -11.44 -27.65
C GLY A 759 62.79 -12.69 -28.44
N ARG A 760 61.89 -13.35 -29.19
CA ARG A 760 62.22 -14.43 -30.14
C ARG A 760 62.22 -13.95 -31.58
N ASN A 761 63.10 -14.49 -32.41
CA ASN A 761 63.05 -14.30 -33.87
C ASN A 761 61.80 -15.00 -34.43
N VAL A 762 61.12 -14.37 -35.39
CA VAL A 762 59.90 -14.93 -36.02
C VAL A 762 60.24 -15.50 -37.39
N SER A 763 59.78 -16.72 -37.68
CA SER A 763 60.02 -17.41 -38.95
C SER A 763 59.06 -16.98 -40.07
N PHE A 764 59.37 -17.44 -41.30
CA PHE A 764 58.47 -17.26 -42.45
C PHE A 764 57.11 -17.92 -42.22
N LYS A 765 57.06 -19.19 -41.78
CA LYS A 765 55.80 -19.92 -41.54
C LYS A 765 54.95 -19.30 -40.42
N GLU A 766 55.57 -18.84 -39.33
CA GLU A 766 54.85 -18.09 -38.28
C GLU A 766 54.26 -16.79 -38.85
N THR A 767 54.98 -16.10 -39.75
CA THR A 767 54.50 -14.89 -40.44
C THR A 767 53.37 -15.21 -41.44
N GLU A 768 53.48 -16.27 -42.22
CA GLU A 768 52.49 -16.74 -43.20
C GLU A 768 51.17 -17.16 -42.53
N ARG A 769 51.24 -17.97 -41.47
CA ARG A 769 50.11 -18.31 -40.59
C ARG A 769 49.43 -17.04 -40.05
N SER A 770 50.24 -16.10 -39.56
CA SER A 770 49.77 -14.85 -38.98
C SER A 770 49.05 -13.96 -40.00
N ILE A 771 49.54 -13.92 -41.25
CA ILE A 771 48.89 -13.20 -42.36
C ILE A 771 47.48 -13.77 -42.61
N GLN A 772 47.32 -15.10 -42.64
CA GLN A 772 45.99 -15.71 -42.80
C GLN A 772 45.08 -15.46 -41.59
N PHE A 773 45.62 -15.50 -40.36
CA PHE A 773 44.86 -15.11 -39.15
C PHE A 773 44.29 -13.68 -39.26
N VAL A 774 45.08 -12.71 -39.73
CA VAL A 774 44.60 -11.33 -39.91
C VAL A 774 43.58 -11.19 -41.03
N TYR A 775 43.64 -11.99 -42.11
CA TYR A 775 42.58 -12.02 -43.12
C TYR A 775 41.26 -12.61 -42.58
N GLN A 776 41.31 -13.66 -41.76
CA GLN A 776 40.12 -14.22 -41.09
C GLN A 776 39.51 -13.20 -40.12
N LEU A 777 40.34 -12.44 -39.40
CA LEU A 777 39.92 -11.38 -38.49
C LEU A 777 39.35 -10.16 -39.25
N GLN A 778 39.91 -9.82 -40.41
CA GLN A 778 39.38 -8.80 -41.33
C GLN A 778 38.00 -9.16 -41.86
N ASP A 779 37.77 -10.42 -42.24
CA ASP A 779 36.44 -10.89 -42.64
C ASP A 779 35.45 -10.84 -41.48
N LEU A 780 35.85 -11.25 -40.27
CA LEU A 780 34.97 -11.13 -39.09
C LEU A 780 34.60 -9.66 -38.82
N PHE A 781 35.58 -8.75 -38.82
CA PHE A 781 35.34 -7.33 -38.59
C PHE A 781 34.48 -6.69 -39.69
N SER A 782 34.66 -7.10 -40.95
CA SER A 782 33.81 -6.68 -42.06
C SER A 782 32.37 -7.16 -41.87
N ASN A 783 32.18 -8.42 -41.47
CA ASN A 783 30.87 -9.00 -41.18
C ASN A 783 30.17 -8.33 -39.98
N LEU A 784 30.88 -8.00 -38.89
CA LEU A 784 30.32 -7.27 -37.76
C LEU A 784 29.72 -5.91 -38.18
N ILE A 785 30.36 -5.23 -39.13
CA ILE A 785 29.93 -3.92 -39.65
C ILE A 785 28.72 -4.06 -40.60
N THR A 786 28.79 -4.95 -41.59
CA THR A 786 27.84 -4.97 -42.73
C THR A 786 26.71 -5.99 -42.61
N SER A 787 26.84 -7.01 -41.75
CA SER A 787 25.86 -8.09 -41.65
C SER A 787 24.50 -7.58 -41.18
N ARG A 788 23.44 -7.91 -41.92
CA ARG A 788 22.04 -7.69 -41.50
C ARG A 788 21.56 -8.67 -40.41
N LYS A 789 22.40 -9.61 -39.96
CA LYS A 789 22.13 -10.46 -38.78
C LYS A 789 22.49 -9.74 -37.48
N ARG A 790 21.84 -10.10 -36.37
CA ARG A 790 22.16 -9.58 -35.03
C ARG A 790 23.44 -10.15 -34.44
N CYS A 791 23.83 -11.34 -34.87
CA CYS A 791 25.07 -12.01 -34.52
C CYS A 791 25.73 -12.61 -35.78
N VAL A 792 27.04 -12.80 -35.73
CA VAL A 792 27.82 -13.50 -36.75
C VAL A 792 28.66 -14.60 -36.11
N THR A 793 29.03 -15.62 -36.87
CA THR A 793 29.84 -16.75 -36.37
C THR A 793 31.31 -16.49 -36.71
N PRO A 794 32.24 -16.53 -35.74
CA PRO A 794 33.68 -16.65 -36.04
C PRO A 794 33.94 -17.89 -36.92
N THR A 795 34.90 -17.82 -37.83
CA THR A 795 35.26 -19.00 -38.64
C THR A 795 35.94 -20.04 -37.75
N ARG A 796 35.78 -21.33 -38.07
CA ARG A 796 36.45 -22.44 -37.36
C ARG A 796 37.98 -22.28 -37.42
N GLU A 797 38.47 -21.74 -38.53
CA GLU A 797 39.87 -21.41 -38.77
C GLU A 797 40.38 -20.24 -37.89
N LEU A 798 39.61 -19.16 -37.73
CA LEU A 798 39.96 -18.06 -36.82
C LEU A 798 40.09 -18.56 -35.37
N ALA A 799 39.19 -19.42 -34.92
CA ALA A 799 39.24 -20.01 -33.58
C ALA A 799 40.40 -21.01 -33.42
N TYR A 800 40.63 -21.88 -34.41
CA TYR A 800 41.79 -22.78 -34.43
C TYR A 800 43.10 -22.00 -34.28
N LEU A 801 43.30 -20.98 -35.12
CA LEU A 801 44.51 -20.17 -35.14
C LEU A 801 44.66 -19.31 -33.87
N ALA A 802 43.56 -18.92 -33.21
CA ALA A 802 43.60 -18.18 -31.95
C ALA A 802 44.07 -19.03 -30.74
N PHE A 803 43.68 -20.31 -30.69
CA PHE A 803 44.02 -21.21 -29.56
C PHE A 803 45.28 -22.06 -29.81
N SER A 804 45.52 -22.52 -31.05
CA SER A 804 46.77 -23.23 -31.40
C SER A 804 47.99 -22.36 -31.04
N PRO A 805 49.01 -22.89 -30.34
CA PRO A 805 50.21 -22.13 -30.01
C PRO A 805 50.88 -21.55 -31.26
N SER A 806 51.26 -20.27 -31.23
CA SER A 806 51.91 -19.59 -32.37
C SER A 806 53.21 -20.23 -32.88
N THR A 807 53.83 -21.14 -32.13
CA THR A 807 54.97 -21.97 -32.57
C THR A 807 54.59 -23.15 -33.47
N GLU A 808 53.31 -23.51 -33.56
CA GLU A 808 52.82 -24.66 -34.33
C GLU A 808 52.70 -24.29 -35.81
N GLU A 809 53.43 -25.04 -36.66
CA GLU A 809 53.36 -24.89 -38.11
C GLU A 809 52.01 -25.39 -38.64
N VAL A 810 51.32 -24.57 -39.45
CA VAL A 810 50.04 -24.90 -40.08
C VAL A 810 50.26 -25.06 -41.58
N GLU A 811 49.78 -26.16 -42.17
CA GLU A 811 49.74 -26.31 -43.62
C GLU A 811 48.49 -25.65 -44.20
N PHE A 812 48.70 -24.86 -45.26
CA PHE A 812 47.62 -24.28 -46.06
C PHE A 812 47.52 -24.99 -47.42
N GLU A 813 46.37 -24.87 -48.08
CA GLU A 813 46.18 -25.40 -49.44
C GLU A 813 46.88 -24.53 -50.49
N GLU A 814 47.57 -25.17 -51.46
CA GLU A 814 48.17 -24.49 -52.62
C GLU A 814 47.09 -24.20 -53.68
N GLU A 815 47.16 -23.03 -54.34
CA GLU A 815 46.18 -22.63 -55.37
C GLU A 815 46.16 -23.61 -56.57
N VAL A 816 45.12 -24.45 -56.64
CA VAL A 816 44.78 -25.19 -57.87
C VAL A 816 44.01 -24.25 -58.81
N PRO A 817 44.42 -24.06 -60.08
CA PRO A 817 43.66 -23.24 -61.02
C PRO A 817 42.28 -23.84 -61.28
N GLU A 818 41.21 -23.12 -60.94
CA GLU A 818 39.83 -23.56 -61.13
C GLU A 818 39.57 -23.97 -62.59
N GLN A 819 38.96 -25.15 -62.76
CA GLN A 819 38.33 -25.56 -64.02
C GLN A 819 36.82 -25.33 -63.91
N GLU A 820 36.19 -24.98 -65.03
CA GLU A 820 34.79 -24.56 -65.10
C GLU A 820 33.81 -25.68 -64.67
N GLU A 821 33.28 -25.65 -63.44
CA GLU A 821 32.14 -26.48 -63.07
C GLU A 821 30.83 -25.90 -63.62
N ILE A 822 30.02 -26.77 -64.24
CA ILE A 822 28.82 -26.40 -64.98
C ILE A 822 27.60 -26.45 -64.06
N VAL A 823 27.01 -25.28 -63.79
CA VAL A 823 25.75 -25.15 -63.05
C VAL A 823 24.63 -25.96 -63.74
N GLN A 824 23.93 -26.80 -62.96
CA GLN A 824 22.59 -27.26 -63.30
C GLN A 824 21.55 -26.69 -62.32
N PRO A 825 20.28 -26.49 -62.73
CA PRO A 825 19.38 -25.57 -62.05
C PRO A 825 18.60 -26.23 -60.91
N TYR A 826 18.40 -25.46 -59.84
CA TYR A 826 17.37 -25.73 -58.83
C TYR A 826 16.03 -25.12 -59.28
N GLU A 827 14.98 -25.93 -59.38
CA GLU A 827 13.59 -25.43 -59.40
C GLU A 827 13.02 -25.42 -57.97
N ALA A 828 12.23 -24.38 -57.67
CA ALA A 828 11.81 -24.09 -56.30
C ALA A 828 10.54 -24.86 -55.88
N VAL A 829 10.45 -25.16 -54.58
CA VAL A 829 9.19 -25.53 -53.92
C VAL A 829 8.95 -24.54 -52.78
N VAL A 830 7.77 -23.92 -52.78
CA VAL A 830 7.36 -22.93 -51.77
C VAL A 830 6.83 -23.65 -50.53
N ALA A 831 7.24 -23.21 -49.34
CA ALA A 831 6.66 -23.62 -48.07
C ALA A 831 6.04 -22.41 -47.36
N THR A 832 4.73 -22.47 -47.11
CA THR A 832 3.99 -21.51 -46.28
C THR A 832 3.89 -22.02 -44.84
N ALA A 833 3.68 -21.12 -43.88
CA ALA A 833 3.42 -21.49 -42.49
C ALA A 833 2.10 -22.27 -42.34
N ASP A 834 2.02 -23.18 -41.37
CA ASP A 834 1.29 -22.88 -40.13
C ASP A 834 1.60 -23.87 -38.97
N ALA A 835 0.96 -23.61 -37.83
CA ALA A 835 1.10 -24.13 -36.46
C ALA A 835 1.21 -25.66 -36.15
N ASP A 836 1.31 -25.92 -34.84
CA ASP A 836 1.07 -27.15 -34.07
C ASP A 836 2.12 -28.29 -34.06
N ALA A 837 2.87 -28.34 -32.95
CA ALA A 837 3.45 -29.56 -32.38
C ALA A 837 3.18 -29.58 -30.85
N PRO A 838 2.80 -30.72 -30.24
CA PRO A 838 2.20 -30.74 -28.90
C PRO A 838 3.19 -30.83 -27.73
N LEU A 839 2.72 -30.39 -26.57
CA LEU A 839 3.29 -30.68 -25.25
C LEU A 839 3.30 -32.19 -24.96
N ILE A 840 4.36 -32.67 -24.29
CA ILE A 840 4.36 -33.90 -23.50
C ILE A 840 5.03 -33.59 -22.16
N ASP A 841 4.41 -34.05 -21.08
CA ASP A 841 4.85 -33.82 -19.70
C ASP A 841 6.24 -34.40 -19.39
N ILE A 842 6.96 -33.71 -18.51
CA ILE A 842 8.06 -34.29 -17.72
C ILE A 842 7.49 -34.52 -16.31
N ASN A 843 7.62 -35.74 -15.80
CA ASN A 843 7.18 -36.10 -14.46
C ASN A 843 8.28 -36.92 -13.79
N ASP A 844 8.84 -36.42 -12.70
CA ASP A 844 9.99 -37.01 -12.01
C ASP A 844 9.61 -38.24 -11.17
N SER A 845 10.54 -39.20 -11.09
CA SER A 845 10.66 -40.14 -9.97
C SER A 845 12.04 -40.80 -9.97
N ASP A 846 12.80 -40.66 -8.89
CA ASP A 846 14.06 -41.36 -8.66
C ASP A 846 13.86 -42.88 -8.49
N ASP A 847 14.88 -43.69 -8.85
CA ASP A 847 15.39 -44.78 -8.00
C ASP A 847 16.81 -45.21 -8.41
N ASP A 848 17.55 -45.85 -7.50
CA ASP A 848 18.97 -46.24 -7.64
C ASP A 848 19.19 -47.47 -8.55
N GLN A 849 20.31 -47.50 -9.31
CA GLN A 849 21.38 -48.54 -9.22
C GLN A 849 22.36 -48.63 -10.43
N GLU A 850 23.66 -48.59 -10.13
CA GLU A 850 24.73 -49.30 -10.88
C GLU A 850 24.55 -50.84 -10.74
N PRO A 851 24.96 -51.71 -11.71
CA PRO A 851 26.41 -51.89 -11.99
C PRO A 851 26.89 -52.47 -13.35
N GLU A 852 28.17 -52.18 -13.64
CA GLU A 852 29.25 -53.05 -14.17
C GLU A 852 29.14 -53.94 -15.44
N PHE A 853 30.19 -53.80 -16.28
CA PHE A 853 30.95 -54.81 -17.06
C PHE A 853 30.27 -55.88 -17.95
N GLN A 854 30.69 -55.94 -19.22
CA GLN A 854 31.69 -56.97 -19.64
C GLN A 854 32.38 -56.75 -21.01
N HIS A 855 33.60 -57.28 -21.11
CA HIS A 855 34.49 -57.32 -22.29
C HIS A 855 33.95 -58.11 -23.49
N ASN A 856 34.37 -57.75 -24.72
CA ASN A 856 35.38 -58.54 -25.47
C ASN A 856 35.83 -57.91 -26.81
N SER A 857 37.00 -58.34 -27.30
CA SER A 857 37.69 -57.97 -28.55
C SER A 857 38.47 -59.22 -29.07
N PRO A 858 39.31 -59.22 -30.13
CA PRO A 858 39.43 -58.38 -31.35
C PRO A 858 39.71 -59.20 -32.67
N VAL A 859 40.02 -58.50 -33.80
CA VAL A 859 40.84 -58.88 -35.02
C VAL A 859 40.45 -60.07 -35.97
N PRO A 860 41.01 -60.23 -37.21
CA PRO A 860 41.42 -59.26 -38.28
C PRO A 860 41.18 -59.68 -39.78
N GLY A 861 41.45 -58.77 -40.74
CA GLY A 861 41.92 -59.03 -42.14
C GLY A 861 40.88 -59.05 -43.29
N GLU A 862 41.20 -58.80 -44.59
CA GLU A 862 42.44 -58.33 -45.27
C GLU A 862 42.20 -57.85 -46.76
N LEU A 863 43.00 -56.89 -47.24
CA LEU A 863 43.49 -56.57 -48.63
C LEU A 863 42.61 -56.35 -49.93
N SER A 864 42.68 -55.10 -50.45
CA SER A 864 43.18 -54.64 -51.80
C SER A 864 42.50 -54.87 -53.20
N SER A 865 42.16 -53.75 -53.89
CA SER A 865 42.42 -53.36 -55.34
C SER A 865 41.90 -54.23 -56.53
N PRO A 866 41.83 -53.81 -57.84
CA PRO A 866 42.58 -52.73 -58.58
C PRO A 866 41.94 -51.99 -59.82
N MET A 867 42.66 -50.99 -60.39
CA MET A 867 42.87 -50.59 -61.83
C MET A 867 41.70 -50.31 -62.85
N ASP A 868 41.88 -49.69 -64.04
CA ASP A 868 42.69 -48.54 -64.57
C ASP A 868 42.39 -48.29 -66.10
N THR A 869 42.79 -47.12 -66.68
CA THR A 869 42.96 -46.74 -68.13
C THR A 869 41.76 -46.79 -69.13
N ASP A 870 41.69 -46.15 -70.33
CA ASP A 870 42.67 -45.44 -71.23
C ASP A 870 42.00 -44.41 -72.25
N ASP A 871 42.80 -43.63 -73.04
CA ASP A 871 42.38 -42.55 -74.01
C ASP A 871 42.18 -43.02 -75.51
N GLU A 872 42.08 -42.30 -76.66
CA GLU A 872 42.65 -41.04 -77.24
C GLU A 872 41.65 -40.25 -78.18
N THR A 873 41.49 -38.91 -77.99
CA THR A 873 41.69 -37.80 -79.03
C THR A 873 40.64 -36.89 -79.76
N LYS A 874 40.94 -35.57 -79.68
CA LYS A 874 41.19 -34.50 -80.71
C LYS A 874 40.13 -34.07 -81.77
N THR A 875 39.78 -32.76 -81.78
CA THR A 875 40.19 -31.76 -82.83
C THR A 875 39.81 -30.29 -82.49
N THR A 876 40.48 -29.32 -83.12
CA THR A 876 40.39 -27.83 -82.94
C THR A 876 40.06 -27.14 -84.31
N PRO A 877 39.99 -25.79 -84.56
CA PRO A 877 40.43 -24.62 -83.74
C PRO A 877 39.65 -23.25 -83.82
N ASN A 878 40.10 -22.27 -83.01
CA ASN A 878 40.07 -20.78 -83.17
C ASN A 878 38.70 -20.02 -83.23
N ALA A 879 38.33 -19.18 -82.24
CA ALA A 879 38.83 -17.81 -81.89
C ALA A 879 38.05 -16.66 -82.61
N PRO A 880 37.78 -15.45 -82.01
CA PRO A 880 38.69 -14.72 -81.11
C PRO A 880 38.11 -13.94 -79.88
N THR A 881 38.92 -13.94 -78.81
CA THR A 881 39.33 -12.78 -77.97
C THR A 881 38.32 -11.75 -77.44
N GLN A 882 38.18 -11.68 -76.11
CA GLN A 882 38.23 -10.40 -75.36
C GLN A 882 38.83 -10.59 -73.94
N GLN A 883 39.10 -9.48 -73.24
CA GLN A 883 40.13 -9.36 -72.19
C GLN A 883 39.91 -10.19 -70.92
N VAL A 884 40.96 -10.88 -70.47
CA VAL A 884 41.10 -11.39 -69.09
C VAL A 884 41.42 -10.23 -68.15
N VAL A 885 40.69 -10.13 -67.05
CA VAL A 885 41.11 -9.40 -65.85
C VAL A 885 41.25 -10.41 -64.73
N ARG A 886 42.48 -10.73 -64.31
CA ARG A 886 42.70 -11.52 -63.10
C ARG A 886 42.28 -10.71 -61.87
N ARG A 887 41.55 -11.34 -60.96
CA ARG A 887 41.60 -11.04 -59.53
C ARG A 887 42.33 -12.19 -58.87
N GLU A 888 43.42 -11.88 -58.17
CA GLU A 888 44.22 -12.85 -57.43
C GLU A 888 43.67 -12.93 -56.00
N THR A 889 43.26 -14.12 -55.57
CA THR A 889 42.63 -14.38 -54.28
C THR A 889 43.68 -14.72 -53.24
N LYS A 890 44.20 -13.71 -52.53
CA LYS A 890 45.33 -13.80 -51.58
C LYS A 890 45.09 -14.66 -50.30
N ARG A 891 44.17 -15.62 -50.35
CA ARG A 891 43.66 -16.39 -49.20
C ARG A 891 43.92 -17.87 -49.47
N SER A 892 44.51 -18.56 -48.51
CA SER A 892 44.67 -20.01 -48.53
C SER A 892 44.01 -20.60 -47.27
N ALA A 893 43.28 -21.71 -47.44
CA ALA A 893 42.60 -22.37 -46.33
C ALA A 893 43.58 -23.27 -45.56
N ALA A 894 43.54 -23.21 -44.22
CA ALA A 894 44.28 -24.14 -43.38
C ALA A 894 43.69 -25.56 -43.46
N LYS A 895 44.56 -26.57 -43.63
CA LYS A 895 44.19 -27.98 -43.57
C LYS A 895 43.97 -28.39 -42.11
N ILE A 896 42.74 -28.23 -41.62
CA ILE A 896 42.38 -28.51 -40.21
C ILE A 896 41.54 -29.80 -40.15
N ASP A 897 42.13 -30.87 -39.63
CA ASP A 897 41.38 -32.07 -39.27
C ASP A 897 40.41 -31.79 -38.11
N PRO A 898 39.23 -32.45 -38.04
CA PRO A 898 38.27 -32.24 -36.96
C PRO A 898 38.86 -32.46 -35.56
N GLU A 899 39.74 -33.46 -35.42
CA GLU A 899 40.46 -33.80 -34.20
C GLU A 899 41.49 -32.72 -33.80
N GLN A 900 42.15 -32.06 -34.76
CA GLN A 900 43.06 -30.94 -34.46
C GLN A 900 42.31 -29.74 -33.90
N LEU A 901 41.12 -29.43 -34.45
CA LEU A 901 40.29 -28.36 -33.94
C LEU A 901 39.67 -28.69 -32.57
N GLU A 902 39.24 -29.93 -32.35
CA GLU A 902 38.74 -30.35 -31.03
C GLU A 902 39.86 -30.26 -29.98
N ASN A 903 41.07 -30.71 -30.29
CA ASN A 903 42.26 -30.52 -29.44
C ASN A 903 42.59 -29.04 -29.21
N ALA A 904 42.51 -28.17 -30.22
CA ALA A 904 42.75 -26.73 -30.04
C ALA A 904 41.69 -26.05 -29.15
N LEU A 905 40.42 -26.46 -29.27
CA LEU A 905 39.35 -26.01 -28.37
C LEU A 905 39.52 -26.56 -26.95
N GLU A 906 39.99 -27.80 -26.79
CA GLU A 906 40.38 -28.38 -25.49
C GLU A 906 41.56 -27.64 -24.84
N MET A 907 42.57 -27.23 -25.62
CA MET A 907 43.65 -26.36 -25.14
C MET A 907 43.09 -24.99 -24.71
N GLY A 908 42.19 -24.40 -25.50
CA GLY A 908 41.48 -23.16 -25.15
C GLY A 908 40.63 -23.24 -23.86
N ARG A 909 40.30 -24.45 -23.36
CA ARG A 909 39.67 -24.67 -22.05
C ARG A 909 40.68 -24.72 -20.89
N GLN A 910 41.97 -24.90 -21.17
CA GLN A 910 43.06 -25.07 -20.18
C GLN A 910 44.00 -23.86 -20.09
N GLN A 911 44.08 -23.04 -21.14
CA GLN A 911 44.90 -21.83 -21.20
C GLN A 911 44.32 -20.67 -20.36
N ASP A 912 45.18 -19.75 -19.94
CA ASP A 912 44.75 -18.51 -19.30
C ASP A 912 44.14 -17.54 -20.35
N VAL A 913 43.14 -16.78 -19.92
CA VAL A 913 42.63 -15.55 -20.58
C VAL A 913 43.76 -14.75 -21.24
N THR A 914 44.86 -14.51 -20.52
CA THR A 914 45.95 -13.68 -21.02
C THR A 914 46.91 -14.40 -21.96
N GLU A 915 47.02 -15.73 -21.90
CA GLU A 915 47.79 -16.51 -22.88
C GLU A 915 47.17 -16.40 -24.28
N CYS A 916 45.83 -16.42 -24.35
CA CYS A 916 45.09 -16.20 -25.60
C CYS A 916 45.13 -14.72 -26.06
N ILE A 917 45.16 -13.73 -25.15
CA ILE A 917 45.48 -12.33 -25.51
C ILE A 917 46.86 -12.25 -26.16
N GLU A 918 47.89 -12.84 -25.54
CA GLU A 918 49.26 -12.81 -26.04
C GLU A 918 49.39 -13.55 -27.39
N ASN A 919 48.75 -14.71 -27.56
CA ASN A 919 48.79 -15.46 -28.81
C ASN A 919 48.06 -14.77 -29.97
N VAL A 920 46.96 -14.05 -29.70
CA VAL A 920 46.24 -13.24 -30.70
C VAL A 920 47.05 -11.98 -31.04
N LEU A 921 47.58 -11.26 -30.05
CA LEU A 921 48.41 -10.08 -30.31
C LEU A 921 49.71 -10.44 -31.04
N PHE A 922 50.38 -11.52 -30.66
CA PHE A 922 51.59 -12.01 -31.32
C PHE A 922 51.35 -12.32 -32.81
N GLN A 923 50.19 -12.88 -33.17
CA GLN A 923 49.84 -13.11 -34.57
C GLN A 923 49.56 -11.78 -35.31
N VAL A 924 48.87 -10.82 -34.69
CA VAL A 924 48.70 -9.49 -35.32
C VAL A 924 50.04 -8.76 -35.48
N GLU A 925 50.92 -8.78 -34.48
CA GLU A 925 52.29 -8.24 -34.56
C GLU A 925 53.11 -8.94 -35.64
N SER A 926 53.05 -10.27 -35.72
CA SER A 926 53.80 -11.06 -36.71
C SER A 926 53.32 -10.81 -38.14
N ALA A 927 52.03 -10.55 -38.36
CA ALA A 927 51.47 -10.20 -39.66
C ALA A 927 51.77 -8.75 -40.09
N LEU A 928 51.90 -7.82 -39.14
CA LEU A 928 52.19 -6.42 -39.40
C LEU A 928 53.66 -6.22 -39.82
N LYS A 929 53.89 -5.16 -40.62
CA LYS A 929 55.25 -4.71 -40.94
C LYS A 929 55.82 -3.86 -39.79
N PRO A 930 57.11 -4.01 -39.44
CA PRO A 930 57.76 -3.14 -38.47
C PRO A 930 57.73 -1.68 -38.94
N LEU A 931 57.40 -0.76 -38.03
CA LEU A 931 57.57 0.68 -38.22
C LEU A 931 59.03 1.10 -37.97
N SER A 932 59.67 0.42 -37.02
CA SER A 932 61.11 0.47 -36.73
C SER A 932 61.50 -0.78 -35.92
N LEU A 933 62.80 -1.06 -35.83
CA LEU A 933 63.36 -1.99 -34.83
C LEU A 933 63.96 -1.18 -33.67
N ASP A 934 63.94 -1.73 -32.46
CA ASP A 934 64.57 -1.17 -31.25
C ASP A 934 66.03 -1.65 -31.08
N GLU A 935 66.74 -1.18 -30.05
CA GLU A 935 68.16 -1.55 -29.80
C GLU A 935 68.42 -3.06 -29.62
N ASP A 936 67.39 -3.84 -29.28
CA ASP A 936 67.40 -5.31 -29.12
C ASP A 936 66.87 -6.07 -30.36
N ASP A 937 66.74 -5.43 -31.53
CA ASP A 937 66.07 -5.93 -32.75
C ASP A 937 64.56 -6.24 -32.60
N GLU A 938 63.96 -5.82 -31.48
CA GLU A 938 62.52 -5.99 -31.20
C GLU A 938 61.67 -5.07 -32.09
N GLN A 939 60.65 -5.62 -32.74
CA GLN A 939 59.73 -4.89 -33.63
C GLN A 939 58.93 -3.83 -32.87
N VAL A 940 58.93 -2.59 -33.37
CA VAL A 940 57.98 -1.53 -32.98
C VAL A 940 56.91 -1.39 -34.05
N ASP A 941 55.64 -1.47 -33.64
CA ASP A 941 54.46 -1.53 -34.50
C ASP A 941 53.26 -0.81 -33.85
N LEU A 942 52.05 -0.99 -34.41
CA LEU A 942 50.81 -0.41 -33.88
C LEU A 942 50.39 -1.01 -32.53
N ILE A 943 50.61 -2.31 -32.32
CA ILE A 943 50.23 -3.03 -31.09
C ILE A 943 51.08 -2.53 -29.92
N LYS A 944 52.41 -2.46 -30.10
CA LYS A 944 53.31 -1.88 -29.09
C LYS A 944 53.04 -0.39 -28.83
N GLN A 945 52.55 0.34 -29.84
CA GLN A 945 52.12 1.72 -29.66
C GLN A 945 50.74 1.91 -29.01
N LEU A 946 49.91 0.87 -28.90
CA LEU A 946 48.59 0.93 -28.27
C LEU A 946 48.63 0.37 -26.85
N PHE A 947 49.15 -0.85 -26.68
CA PHE A 947 48.93 -1.69 -25.50
C PHE A 947 50.16 -1.86 -24.60
N TYR A 948 51.38 -1.63 -25.09
CA TYR A 948 52.60 -1.84 -24.32
C TYR A 948 53.09 -0.56 -23.62
N GLY A 949 53.52 -0.71 -22.37
CA GLY A 949 54.28 0.30 -21.62
C GLY A 949 55.70 -0.16 -21.30
N LYS A 950 56.45 0.66 -20.56
CA LYS A 950 57.78 0.33 -20.05
C LYS A 950 57.91 0.63 -18.55
N THR A 951 58.22 -0.38 -17.75
CA THR A 951 58.63 -0.22 -16.35
C THR A 951 60.14 -0.09 -16.22
N LYS A 952 60.59 0.51 -15.12
CA LYS A 952 61.98 0.55 -14.69
C LYS A 952 62.07 -0.09 -13.31
N GLN A 953 62.73 -1.24 -13.24
CA GLN A 953 63.13 -1.84 -11.98
C GLN A 953 64.48 -1.26 -11.56
N SER A 954 64.58 -0.75 -10.33
CA SER A 954 65.84 -0.25 -9.75
C SER A 954 66.20 -1.04 -8.50
N LEU A 955 67.47 -1.45 -8.38
CA LEU A 955 68.04 -2.17 -7.24
C LEU A 955 69.12 -1.29 -6.58
N GLN A 956 68.82 -0.80 -5.38
CA GLN A 956 69.68 0.06 -4.57
C GLN A 956 70.26 -0.74 -3.39
N PRO A 957 71.58 -0.93 -3.29
CA PRO A 957 72.21 -1.55 -2.11
C PRO A 957 71.90 -0.78 -0.82
N VAL A 958 71.57 -1.53 0.25
CA VAL A 958 71.29 -0.99 1.59
C VAL A 958 72.19 -1.61 2.65
N ASP A 959 72.42 -0.87 3.72
CA ASP A 959 73.19 -1.31 4.87
C ASP A 959 72.39 -2.33 5.74
N LYS A 960 73.08 -3.33 6.28
CA LYS A 960 72.41 -4.47 6.94
C LYS A 960 71.78 -4.15 8.29
N ASP A 961 72.37 -3.22 9.04
CA ASP A 961 71.93 -2.89 10.40
C ASP A 961 70.96 -1.71 10.43
N THR A 962 71.16 -0.71 9.56
CA THR A 962 70.33 0.50 9.46
C THR A 962 69.21 0.40 8.43
N LYS A 963 69.37 -0.43 7.39
CA LYS A 963 68.51 -0.51 6.19
C LYS A 963 68.41 0.81 5.41
N GLU A 964 69.32 1.75 5.64
CA GLU A 964 69.48 2.96 4.83
C GLU A 964 70.38 2.69 3.60
N HIS A 965 70.38 3.61 2.63
CA HIS A 965 71.13 3.45 1.38
C HIS A 965 72.64 3.53 1.61
N LEU A 966 73.40 2.58 1.05
CA LEU A 966 74.85 2.60 1.11
C LEU A 966 75.40 3.76 0.24
N PRO A 967 76.20 4.70 0.80
CA PRO A 967 76.67 5.88 0.05
C PRO A 967 77.51 5.57 -1.20
N ASP A 968 78.26 4.46 -1.17
CA ASP A 968 79.07 3.97 -2.31
C ASP A 968 78.33 2.88 -3.13
N GLY A 969 77.04 2.63 -2.85
CA GLY A 969 76.25 1.56 -3.44
C GLY A 969 75.72 1.89 -4.84
N GLN A 970 76.36 1.38 -5.89
CA GLN A 970 75.91 1.56 -7.27
C GLN A 970 74.52 0.95 -7.52
N VAL A 971 73.58 1.78 -7.96
CA VAL A 971 72.24 1.35 -8.39
C VAL A 971 72.36 0.53 -9.68
N ARG A 972 71.72 -0.65 -9.72
CA ARG A 972 71.50 -1.43 -10.94
C ARG A 972 70.05 -1.21 -11.38
N SER A 973 69.81 -0.71 -12.59
CA SER A 973 68.45 -0.54 -13.12
C SER A 973 68.26 -1.27 -14.44
N LYS A 974 67.10 -1.90 -14.62
CA LYS A 974 66.65 -2.54 -15.86
C LYS A 974 65.34 -1.90 -16.31
N ILE A 975 65.19 -1.67 -17.61
CA ILE A 975 63.91 -1.27 -18.22
C ILE A 975 63.31 -2.52 -18.87
N GLU A 976 62.02 -2.74 -18.68
CA GLU A 976 61.29 -3.88 -19.23
C GLU A 976 59.97 -3.41 -19.85
N ARG A 977 59.50 -4.12 -20.87
CA ARG A 977 58.20 -3.89 -21.51
C ARG A 977 57.11 -4.65 -20.74
N PHE A 978 55.92 -4.07 -20.62
CA PHE A 978 54.75 -4.74 -20.06
C PHE A 978 53.53 -4.56 -20.97
N LEU A 979 52.70 -5.60 -21.07
CA LEU A 979 51.41 -5.61 -21.79
C LEU A 979 50.23 -5.33 -20.83
N SER A 980 50.32 -5.89 -19.63
CA SER A 980 49.35 -5.73 -18.54
C SER A 980 50.08 -5.47 -17.21
N LEU A 981 49.37 -4.88 -16.24
CA LEU A 981 49.81 -4.85 -14.84
C LEU A 981 49.12 -6.00 -14.09
N LEU A 982 49.91 -6.79 -13.35
CA LEU A 982 49.42 -7.97 -12.62
C LEU A 982 49.08 -7.56 -11.18
N VAL A 983 47.81 -7.58 -10.80
CA VAL A 983 47.38 -7.32 -9.41
C VAL A 983 46.88 -8.59 -8.73
N ASN A 984 47.36 -8.84 -7.50
CA ASN A 984 46.98 -9.99 -6.69
C ASN A 984 45.85 -9.63 -5.71
N ILE A 985 44.89 -10.53 -5.52
CA ILE A 985 43.82 -10.38 -4.51
C ILE A 985 44.15 -11.11 -3.19
N GLY A 986 45.14 -12.00 -3.16
CA GLY A 986 45.48 -12.80 -1.96
C GLY A 986 45.93 -12.00 -0.73
N ASP A 987 46.24 -10.71 -0.91
CA ASP A 987 46.62 -9.79 0.18
C ASP A 987 45.41 -8.98 0.72
N HIS A 988 44.18 -9.31 0.31
CA HIS A 988 42.92 -8.66 0.66
C HIS A 988 42.89 -7.13 0.37
N PRO A 989 43.19 -6.70 -0.87
CA PRO A 989 43.26 -5.29 -1.24
C PRO A 989 41.88 -4.62 -1.21
N LYS A 990 41.81 -3.41 -0.64
CA LYS A 990 40.55 -2.68 -0.45
C LYS A 990 39.95 -2.08 -1.72
N ASP A 991 40.82 -1.68 -2.64
CA ASP A 991 40.50 -1.01 -3.89
C ASP A 991 41.65 -1.22 -4.89
N ILE A 992 41.42 -0.82 -6.14
CA ILE A 992 42.39 -0.94 -7.23
C ILE A 992 43.72 -0.20 -6.96
N TYR A 993 43.73 0.89 -6.17
CA TYR A 993 44.97 1.58 -5.82
C TYR A 993 45.76 0.84 -4.73
N ASP A 994 45.10 0.20 -3.77
CA ASP A 994 45.79 -0.62 -2.75
C ASP A 994 46.44 -1.86 -3.39
N ALA A 995 45.75 -2.45 -4.38
CA ALA A 995 46.27 -3.54 -5.21
C ALA A 995 47.46 -3.11 -6.10
N LEU A 996 47.36 -1.97 -6.80
CA LEU A 996 48.46 -1.42 -7.60
C LEU A 996 49.65 -0.94 -6.74
N ASP A 997 49.39 -0.30 -5.60
CA ASP A 997 50.43 0.07 -4.63
C ASP A 997 51.22 -1.15 -4.18
N THR A 998 50.57 -2.31 -4.01
CA THR A 998 51.23 -3.57 -3.63
C THR A 998 52.16 -4.05 -4.74
N TYR A 999 51.74 -4.01 -6.01
CA TYR A 999 52.59 -4.31 -7.16
C TYR A 999 53.80 -3.36 -7.29
N PHE A 1000 53.62 -2.07 -7.02
CA PHE A 1000 54.69 -1.05 -7.05
C PHE A 1000 55.42 -0.85 -5.70
N THR A 1001 55.20 -1.72 -4.71
CA THR A 1001 55.83 -1.60 -3.38
C THR A 1001 57.34 -1.86 -3.44
N GLU A 1002 58.08 -1.16 -2.58
CA GLU A 1002 59.54 -1.27 -2.49
C GLU A 1002 59.99 -2.45 -1.61
N ASP A 1003 60.31 -3.58 -2.22
CA ASP A 1003 60.76 -4.79 -1.52
C ASP A 1003 62.23 -4.73 -1.08
N LEU A 1004 62.54 -5.33 0.07
CA LEU A 1004 63.90 -5.71 0.44
C LEU A 1004 64.18 -7.14 -0.02
N MET A 1005 65.18 -7.31 -0.89
CA MET A 1005 65.61 -8.63 -1.38
C MET A 1005 67.07 -8.90 -1.00
N ASN A 1006 67.36 -10.14 -0.63
CA ASN A 1006 68.69 -10.57 -0.25
C ASN A 1006 69.34 -11.30 -1.42
N LEU A 1007 70.25 -10.62 -2.11
CA LEU A 1007 71.09 -11.16 -3.17
C LEU A 1007 72.42 -11.67 -2.59
N ASP A 1008 73.16 -12.47 -3.36
CA ASP A 1008 74.50 -12.94 -2.96
C ASP A 1008 75.48 -11.77 -2.68
N ASP A 1009 75.27 -10.62 -3.34
CA ASP A 1009 76.03 -9.38 -3.15
C ASP A 1009 75.65 -8.62 -1.85
N GLY A 1010 74.47 -8.86 -1.25
CA GLY A 1010 73.96 -8.13 -0.09
C GLY A 1010 72.45 -7.92 -0.06
N GLU A 1011 71.94 -7.21 0.96
CA GLU A 1011 70.54 -6.74 0.95
C GLU A 1011 70.42 -5.55 -0.02
N VAL A 1012 69.40 -5.59 -0.88
CA VAL A 1012 69.08 -4.51 -1.83
C VAL A 1012 67.61 -4.14 -1.71
N LYS A 1013 67.30 -2.85 -1.90
CA LYS A 1013 65.93 -2.37 -2.05
C LYS A 1013 65.57 -2.38 -3.54
N ARG A 1014 64.51 -3.10 -3.91
CA ARG A 1014 63.87 -3.00 -5.23
C ARG A 1014 62.84 -1.89 -5.19
N SER A 1015 62.87 -0.99 -6.16
CA SER A 1015 61.72 -0.16 -6.52
C SER A 1015 61.31 -0.46 -7.96
N LEU A 1016 60.02 -0.27 -8.27
CA LEU A 1016 59.46 -0.42 -9.60
C LEU A 1016 58.67 0.86 -9.93
N THR A 1017 58.97 1.48 -11.06
CA THR A 1017 58.27 2.69 -11.54
C THR A 1017 57.92 2.54 -13.02
N ILE A 1018 56.94 3.32 -13.48
CA ILE A 1018 56.55 3.35 -14.90
C ILE A 1018 57.29 4.49 -15.61
N THR A 1019 58.00 4.19 -16.69
CA THR A 1019 58.70 5.18 -17.53
C THR A 1019 57.89 5.58 -18.76
N GLU A 1020 57.12 4.65 -19.32
CA GLU A 1020 56.25 4.88 -20.47
C GLU A 1020 54.91 4.16 -20.24
N LEU A 1021 53.80 4.87 -20.40
CA LEU A 1021 52.45 4.32 -20.24
C LEU A 1021 51.82 4.03 -21.62
N PRO A 1022 51.12 2.90 -21.80
CA PRO A 1022 50.41 2.59 -23.03
C PRO A 1022 49.23 3.54 -23.28
N LYS A 1023 48.72 3.60 -24.51
CA LYS A 1023 47.50 4.38 -24.82
C LYS A 1023 46.25 3.70 -24.25
N ILE A 1024 46.27 2.37 -24.21
CA ILE A 1024 45.28 1.49 -23.59
C ILE A 1024 45.98 0.72 -22.47
N LEU A 1025 45.63 1.02 -21.22
CA LEU A 1025 46.19 0.39 -20.04
C LEU A 1025 45.36 -0.84 -19.64
N GLN A 1026 46.03 -1.97 -19.49
CA GLN A 1026 45.41 -3.25 -19.15
C GLN A 1026 45.87 -3.71 -17.75
N ILE A 1027 44.93 -4.20 -16.94
CA ILE A 1027 45.19 -4.70 -15.59
C ILE A 1027 44.56 -6.10 -15.45
N GLN A 1028 45.39 -7.11 -15.18
CA GLN A 1028 44.96 -8.49 -14.94
C GLN A 1028 44.83 -8.74 -13.45
N ILE A 1029 43.69 -9.32 -13.04
CA ILE A 1029 43.35 -9.57 -11.65
C ILE A 1029 43.56 -11.06 -11.35
N GLN A 1030 44.64 -11.38 -10.63
CA GLN A 1030 44.99 -12.74 -10.27
C GLN A 1030 44.06 -13.27 -9.17
N ARG A 1031 42.96 -13.90 -9.60
CA ARG A 1031 41.95 -14.54 -8.73
C ARG A 1031 42.21 -16.00 -8.42
N VAL A 1032 42.95 -16.72 -9.27
CA VAL A 1032 43.24 -18.14 -9.06
C VAL A 1032 44.39 -18.30 -8.05
N GLN A 1033 44.13 -19.05 -6.98
CA GLN A 1033 45.03 -19.29 -5.86
C GLN A 1033 45.07 -20.79 -5.54
N PHE A 1034 46.14 -21.28 -4.91
CA PHE A 1034 46.29 -22.70 -4.59
C PHE A 1034 46.01 -22.96 -3.11
N ASP A 1035 44.94 -23.70 -2.82
CA ASP A 1035 44.64 -24.18 -1.47
C ASP A 1035 45.63 -25.28 -1.09
N ARG A 1036 46.52 -24.99 -0.13
CA ARG A 1036 47.56 -25.92 0.33
C ARG A 1036 47.05 -27.02 1.27
N GLU A 1037 45.84 -26.89 1.82
CA GLU A 1037 45.21 -27.92 2.66
C GLU A 1037 44.40 -28.90 1.81
N ARG A 1038 43.69 -28.40 0.80
CA ARG A 1038 42.91 -29.22 -0.15
C ARG A 1038 43.72 -29.74 -1.34
N GLY A 1039 44.84 -29.11 -1.66
CA GLY A 1039 45.71 -29.49 -2.78
C GLY A 1039 45.15 -29.14 -4.16
N MET A 1040 44.26 -28.14 -4.25
CA MET A 1040 43.54 -27.77 -5.46
C MET A 1040 43.60 -26.25 -5.72
N PRO A 1041 43.55 -25.80 -6.98
CA PRO A 1041 43.31 -24.39 -7.29
C PRO A 1041 41.87 -24.00 -6.93
N PHE A 1042 41.68 -22.79 -6.41
CA PHE A 1042 40.38 -22.16 -6.21
C PHE A 1042 40.42 -20.72 -6.74
N LYS A 1043 39.25 -20.11 -6.96
CA LYS A 1043 39.11 -18.73 -7.42
C LYS A 1043 38.61 -17.87 -6.27
N SER A 1044 39.35 -16.82 -5.91
CA SER A 1044 38.85 -15.82 -4.96
C SER A 1044 37.70 -15.03 -5.59
N ILE A 1045 36.56 -15.04 -4.91
CA ILE A 1045 35.36 -14.26 -5.23
C ILE A 1045 35.34 -12.89 -4.55
N GLU A 1046 36.42 -12.52 -3.86
CA GLU A 1046 36.52 -11.26 -3.10
C GLU A 1046 36.32 -10.02 -4.00
N PRO A 1047 35.50 -9.04 -3.60
CA PRO A 1047 35.30 -7.83 -4.37
C PRO A 1047 36.61 -7.02 -4.47
N LEU A 1048 36.90 -6.50 -5.67
CA LEU A 1048 37.95 -5.51 -5.88
C LEU A 1048 37.29 -4.24 -6.43
N PRO A 1049 36.91 -3.28 -5.58
CA PRO A 1049 36.34 -2.00 -6.01
C PRO A 1049 37.29 -1.20 -6.91
N PHE A 1050 36.73 -0.60 -7.96
CA PHE A 1050 37.42 0.32 -8.86
C PHE A 1050 36.48 1.45 -9.31
N ASP A 1051 37.06 2.62 -9.57
CA ASP A 1051 36.36 3.78 -10.13
C ASP A 1051 36.39 3.73 -11.68
N GLU A 1052 35.53 4.54 -12.33
CA GLU A 1052 35.63 4.76 -13.77
C GLU A 1052 36.92 5.47 -14.21
N LYS A 1053 37.57 6.22 -13.32
CA LYS A 1053 38.80 6.98 -13.62
C LYS A 1053 39.96 6.58 -12.70
N LEU A 1054 41.05 6.15 -13.32
CA LEU A 1054 42.31 5.74 -12.71
C LEU A 1054 43.40 6.79 -12.99
N TYR A 1055 44.11 7.26 -11.96
CA TYR A 1055 45.17 8.27 -12.09
C TYR A 1055 46.55 7.66 -11.82
N MET A 1056 47.38 7.57 -12.87
CA MET A 1056 48.66 6.85 -12.84
C MET A 1056 49.85 7.73 -12.39
N ASP A 1057 49.64 9.02 -12.16
CA ASP A 1057 50.64 10.00 -11.67
C ASP A 1057 51.55 9.43 -10.57
N ARG A 1058 50.96 8.73 -9.58
CA ARG A 1058 51.67 8.26 -8.40
C ARG A 1058 52.66 7.11 -8.66
N TYR A 1059 52.62 6.45 -9.83
CA TYR A 1059 53.48 5.31 -10.18
C TYR A 1059 54.57 5.65 -11.22
N LEU A 1060 54.54 6.86 -11.80
CA LEU A 1060 55.51 7.28 -12.80
C LEU A 1060 56.92 7.52 -12.24
N GLU A 1061 57.95 7.25 -13.03
CA GLU A 1061 59.30 7.74 -12.76
C GLU A 1061 59.30 9.28 -12.76
N THR A 1062 59.84 9.89 -11.71
CA THR A 1062 59.84 11.36 -11.54
C THR A 1062 61.02 11.82 -10.69
N GLU A 1063 61.52 13.02 -10.99
CA GLU A 1063 62.51 13.73 -10.18
C GLU A 1063 61.85 14.68 -9.15
N ASP A 1064 60.52 14.74 -9.11
CA ASP A 1064 59.78 15.59 -8.19
C ASP A 1064 59.93 15.13 -6.73
N ALA A 1065 60.66 15.94 -5.95
CA ALA A 1065 60.93 15.72 -4.55
C ALA A 1065 59.64 15.64 -3.69
N GLU A 1066 58.55 16.32 -4.07
CA GLU A 1066 57.28 16.23 -3.34
C GLU A 1066 56.63 14.85 -3.54
N ILE A 1067 56.59 14.35 -4.77
CA ILE A 1067 56.03 13.02 -5.07
C ILE A 1067 56.89 11.92 -4.44
N ILE A 1068 58.22 12.04 -4.50
CA ILE A 1068 59.17 11.11 -3.84
C ILE A 1068 58.96 11.12 -2.31
N GLN A 1069 58.82 12.29 -1.70
CA GLN A 1069 58.53 12.41 -0.26
C GLN A 1069 57.16 11.83 0.11
N LYS A 1070 56.12 12.07 -0.70
CA LYS A 1070 54.78 11.53 -0.51
C LYS A 1070 54.76 10.00 -0.61
N ARG A 1071 55.50 9.40 -1.56
CA ARG A 1071 55.73 7.94 -1.68
C ARG A 1071 56.40 7.38 -0.42
N LYS A 1072 57.50 8.01 0.05
CA LYS A 1072 58.18 7.56 1.27
C LYS A 1072 57.26 7.58 2.50
N GLN A 1073 56.47 8.63 2.67
CA GLN A 1073 55.50 8.71 3.77
C GLN A 1073 54.47 7.56 3.73
N VAL A 1074 53.94 7.22 2.55
CA VAL A 1074 53.00 6.09 2.40
C VAL A 1074 53.68 4.74 2.63
N PHE A 1075 54.94 4.56 2.21
CA PHE A 1075 55.72 3.37 2.54
C PHE A 1075 55.90 3.20 4.05
N ASP A 1076 56.32 4.26 4.74
CA ASP A 1076 56.50 4.26 6.20
C ASP A 1076 55.16 3.98 6.92
N TRP A 1077 54.04 4.56 6.45
CA TRP A 1077 52.69 4.29 6.99
C TRP A 1077 52.19 2.87 6.70
N LYS A 1078 52.37 2.30 5.49
CA LYS A 1078 51.97 0.91 5.20
C LYS A 1078 52.78 -0.08 6.03
N ARG A 1079 54.07 0.19 6.27
CA ARG A 1079 54.91 -0.60 7.20
C ARG A 1079 54.43 -0.52 8.65
N GLU A 1080 54.02 0.66 9.12
CA GLU A 1080 53.42 0.83 10.46
C GLU A 1080 52.06 0.10 10.56
N ILE A 1081 51.20 0.22 9.54
CA ILE A 1081 49.93 -0.53 9.44
C ILE A 1081 50.17 -2.04 9.53
N GLN A 1082 51.15 -2.57 8.79
CA GLN A 1082 51.47 -4.00 8.81
C GLN A 1082 51.90 -4.46 10.21
N SER A 1083 52.77 -3.70 10.89
CA SER A 1083 53.22 -4.02 12.24
C SER A 1083 52.09 -3.95 13.28
N LEU A 1084 51.24 -2.91 13.20
CA LEU A 1084 50.06 -2.76 14.05
C LEU A 1084 49.01 -3.84 13.81
N SER A 1085 48.79 -4.26 12.55
CA SER A 1085 47.88 -5.36 12.21
C SER A 1085 48.41 -6.71 12.70
N GLN A 1086 49.71 -7.01 12.55
CA GLN A 1086 50.33 -8.20 13.13
C GLN A 1086 50.18 -8.21 14.67
N LYS A 1087 50.41 -7.06 15.33
CA LYS A 1087 50.21 -6.93 16.78
C LYS A 1087 48.75 -7.16 17.18
N LYS A 1088 47.79 -6.53 16.49
CA LYS A 1088 46.34 -6.76 16.73
C LYS A 1088 45.97 -8.23 16.59
N ASN A 1089 46.44 -8.90 15.53
CA ASN A 1089 46.15 -10.31 15.29
C ASN A 1089 46.77 -11.22 16.36
N SER A 1090 47.92 -10.86 16.92
CA SER A 1090 48.50 -11.60 18.05
C SER A 1090 47.68 -11.46 19.35
N LEU A 1091 47.18 -10.25 19.66
CA LEU A 1091 46.33 -9.98 20.83
C LEU A 1091 44.94 -10.64 20.71
N ASN A 1092 44.37 -10.65 19.51
CA ASN A 1092 43.08 -11.29 19.21
C ASN A 1092 43.19 -12.78 18.84
N SER A 1093 44.36 -13.39 19.00
CA SER A 1093 44.54 -14.82 18.75
C SER A 1093 43.69 -15.65 19.73
N ARG A 1094 42.96 -16.63 19.20
CA ARG A 1094 42.08 -17.51 20.01
C ARG A 1094 42.88 -18.70 20.53
N ASN A 1095 42.71 -19.01 21.82
CA ASN A 1095 43.37 -20.12 22.50
C ASN A 1095 42.69 -21.46 22.19
N ALA A 1096 43.19 -22.57 22.76
CA ALA A 1096 42.66 -23.91 22.55
C ALA A 1096 41.22 -24.13 23.08
N SER A 1097 40.67 -23.19 23.85
CA SER A 1097 39.27 -23.16 24.28
C SER A 1097 38.42 -22.19 23.44
N GLY A 1098 38.96 -21.66 22.35
CA GLY A 1098 38.29 -20.73 21.45
C GLY A 1098 38.25 -19.28 21.92
N LEU A 1099 38.82 -18.93 23.08
CA LEU A 1099 38.75 -17.56 23.65
C LEU A 1099 39.96 -16.71 23.29
N THR A 1100 39.77 -15.40 23.05
CA THR A 1100 40.88 -14.43 22.96
C THR A 1100 41.53 -14.17 24.33
N ALA A 1101 42.67 -13.48 24.35
CA ALA A 1101 43.32 -13.10 25.61
C ALA A 1101 42.43 -12.19 26.50
N LEU A 1102 41.65 -11.29 25.90
CA LEU A 1102 40.72 -10.41 26.61
C LEU A 1102 39.52 -11.19 27.15
N GLU A 1103 38.83 -11.95 26.29
CA GLU A 1103 37.69 -12.79 26.67
C GLU A 1103 38.06 -13.77 27.80
N ALA A 1104 39.26 -14.36 27.75
CA ALA A 1104 39.74 -15.28 28.79
C ALA A 1104 39.97 -14.59 30.14
N LEU A 1105 40.40 -13.32 30.16
CA LEU A 1105 40.54 -12.54 31.40
C LEU A 1105 39.17 -12.13 31.95
N GLU A 1106 38.25 -11.68 31.08
CA GLU A 1106 36.88 -11.30 31.45
C GLU A 1106 36.10 -12.48 32.04
N VAL A 1107 36.14 -13.65 31.38
CA VAL A 1107 35.53 -14.90 31.89
C VAL A 1107 36.20 -15.35 33.19
N SER A 1108 37.52 -15.23 33.32
CA SER A 1108 38.24 -15.57 34.57
C SER A 1108 37.82 -14.65 35.72
N LYS A 1109 37.68 -13.34 35.47
CA LYS A 1109 37.17 -12.39 36.46
C LYS A 1109 35.74 -12.72 36.86
N ALA A 1110 34.84 -12.86 35.89
CA ALA A 1110 33.42 -13.14 36.15
C ALA A 1110 33.19 -14.47 36.89
N TYR A 1111 34.05 -15.47 36.66
CA TYR A 1111 34.03 -16.71 37.43
C TYR A 1111 34.48 -16.50 38.89
N LEU A 1112 35.59 -15.80 39.13
CA LEU A 1112 36.13 -15.50 40.47
C LEU A 1112 35.23 -14.60 41.31
N ASP A 1113 34.52 -13.67 40.67
CA ASP A 1113 33.56 -12.74 41.29
C ASP A 1113 32.20 -13.41 41.61
N SER A 1114 32.01 -14.67 41.20
CA SER A 1114 30.74 -15.38 41.37
C SER A 1114 30.54 -15.99 42.77
N ASP A 1115 29.28 -16.06 43.21
CA ASP A 1115 28.84 -16.74 44.43
C ASP A 1115 29.39 -18.17 44.64
N VAL A 1116 29.85 -18.84 43.57
CA VAL A 1116 30.30 -20.24 43.60
C VAL A 1116 31.40 -20.44 44.64
N PHE A 1117 32.33 -19.49 44.75
CA PHE A 1117 33.43 -19.56 45.72
C PHE A 1117 32.94 -19.35 47.17
N GLN A 1118 32.05 -18.38 47.40
CA GLN A 1118 31.42 -18.13 48.70
C GLN A 1118 30.62 -19.36 49.19
N LYS A 1119 29.85 -19.98 48.29
CA LYS A 1119 29.03 -21.18 48.57
C LYS A 1119 29.86 -22.41 48.94
N HIS A 1120 31.15 -22.46 48.57
CA HIS A 1120 32.08 -23.53 48.93
C HIS A 1120 33.08 -23.15 50.03
N GLY A 1121 32.96 -21.95 50.61
CA GLY A 1121 33.86 -21.47 51.69
C GLY A 1121 35.28 -21.15 51.21
N ILE A 1122 35.47 -20.87 49.93
CA ILE A 1122 36.77 -20.50 49.34
C ILE A 1122 36.88 -18.97 49.32
N LEU A 1123 37.90 -18.44 49.99
CA LEU A 1123 38.22 -17.01 49.96
C LEU A 1123 39.03 -16.68 48.71
N VAL A 1124 38.47 -15.84 47.84
CA VAL A 1124 39.19 -15.16 46.76
C VAL A 1124 39.78 -13.86 47.32
N ASP A 1125 41.02 -13.55 46.96
CA ASP A 1125 41.68 -12.29 47.33
C ASP A 1125 41.20 -11.16 46.40
N GLU A 1126 40.61 -10.10 46.96
CA GLU A 1126 40.14 -8.91 46.23
C GLU A 1126 41.24 -8.27 45.37
N ASN A 1127 42.50 -8.36 45.81
CA ASN A 1127 43.66 -7.91 45.06
C ASN A 1127 43.84 -8.67 43.74
N THR A 1128 43.42 -9.94 43.65
CA THR A 1128 43.44 -10.73 42.41
C THR A 1128 42.43 -10.20 41.40
N ILE A 1129 41.21 -9.86 41.85
CA ILE A 1129 40.16 -9.28 40.98
C ILE A 1129 40.57 -7.89 40.49
N SER A 1130 41.14 -7.06 41.39
CA SER A 1130 41.69 -5.73 41.06
C SER A 1130 42.83 -5.79 40.03
N VAL A 1131 43.71 -6.78 40.13
CA VAL A 1131 44.77 -7.02 39.14
C VAL A 1131 44.19 -7.46 37.80
N LEU A 1132 43.18 -8.34 37.77
CA LEU A 1132 42.51 -8.75 36.52
C LEU A 1132 41.82 -7.56 35.84
N ASP A 1133 41.05 -6.75 36.57
CA ASP A 1133 40.43 -5.52 36.03
C ASP A 1133 41.48 -4.55 35.45
N SER A 1134 42.63 -4.42 36.12
CA SER A 1134 43.73 -3.58 35.65
C SER A 1134 44.32 -4.09 34.32
N GLN A 1135 44.45 -5.41 34.14
CA GLN A 1135 44.96 -6.00 32.89
C GLN A 1135 43.92 -5.97 31.76
N ILE A 1136 42.65 -6.25 32.05
CA ILE A 1136 41.53 -6.10 31.10
C ILE A 1136 41.51 -4.67 30.57
N LYS A 1137 41.53 -3.68 31.47
CA LYS A 1137 41.52 -2.26 31.08
C LYS A 1137 42.71 -1.88 30.20
N LEU A 1138 43.93 -2.30 30.56
CA LEU A 1138 45.14 -2.00 29.77
C LEU A 1138 45.07 -2.61 28.35
N LEU A 1139 44.58 -3.85 28.21
CA LEU A 1139 44.43 -4.50 26.92
C LEU A 1139 43.33 -3.85 26.06
N THR A 1140 42.22 -3.43 26.65
CA THR A 1140 41.15 -2.70 25.95
C THR A 1140 41.61 -1.31 25.50
N GLU A 1141 42.36 -0.59 26.34
CA GLU A 1141 42.97 0.70 25.97
C GLU A 1141 44.02 0.53 24.86
N GLU A 1142 44.84 -0.54 24.90
CA GLU A 1142 45.83 -0.85 23.87
C GLU A 1142 45.17 -1.21 22.52
N LEU A 1143 44.18 -2.11 22.50
CA LEU A 1143 43.44 -2.49 21.29
C LEU A 1143 42.72 -1.28 20.66
N SER A 1144 42.06 -0.46 21.48
CA SER A 1144 41.40 0.78 21.03
C SER A 1144 42.41 1.77 20.43
N THR A 1145 43.58 1.93 21.04
CA THR A 1145 44.66 2.79 20.53
C THR A 1145 45.20 2.28 19.19
N ILE A 1146 45.40 0.96 19.06
CA ILE A 1146 45.82 0.33 17.80
C ILE A 1146 44.79 0.57 16.68
N ASP A 1147 43.50 0.40 16.95
CA ASP A 1147 42.44 0.57 15.93
C ASP A 1147 42.23 2.03 15.51
N GLN A 1148 42.32 2.98 16.45
CA GLN A 1148 42.32 4.42 16.12
C GLN A 1148 43.52 4.78 15.23
N THR A 1149 44.71 4.23 15.55
CA THR A 1149 45.95 4.48 14.80
C THR A 1149 45.90 3.86 13.40
N LEU A 1150 45.47 2.60 13.29
CA LEU A 1150 45.25 1.91 12.02
C LEU A 1150 44.26 2.66 11.12
N THR A 1151 43.17 3.19 11.69
CA THR A 1151 42.17 3.96 10.95
C THR A 1151 42.77 5.25 10.41
N SER A 1152 43.46 6.03 11.25
CA SER A 1152 44.10 7.29 10.83
C SER A 1152 45.22 7.09 9.80
N LEU A 1153 46.02 6.04 9.91
CA LEU A 1153 47.07 5.73 8.93
C LEU A 1153 46.48 5.29 7.58
N ARG A 1154 45.42 4.48 7.59
CA ARG A 1154 44.72 4.06 6.36
C ARG A 1154 44.10 5.26 5.63
N GLU A 1155 43.45 6.17 6.36
CA GLU A 1155 42.90 7.41 5.80
C GLU A 1155 43.99 8.31 5.17
N LYS A 1156 45.15 8.44 5.82
CA LYS A 1156 46.31 9.16 5.27
C LYS A 1156 46.81 8.53 3.96
N CYS A 1157 46.98 7.21 3.92
CA CYS A 1157 47.37 6.51 2.68
C CYS A 1157 46.38 6.76 1.53
N MET A 1158 45.06 6.69 1.80
CA MET A 1158 44.02 6.93 0.79
C MET A 1158 43.92 8.40 0.34
N THR A 1159 44.35 9.36 1.17
CA THR A 1159 44.22 10.81 0.88
C THR A 1159 45.47 11.44 0.25
N GLN A 1160 46.66 10.94 0.57
CA GLN A 1160 47.97 11.51 0.19
C GLN A 1160 48.12 11.92 -1.28
N PHE A 1161 47.53 11.16 -2.19
CA PHE A 1161 47.68 11.34 -3.64
C PHE A 1161 46.42 11.87 -4.34
N LYS A 1162 45.36 12.27 -3.61
CA LYS A 1162 44.07 12.70 -4.21
C LYS A 1162 44.18 13.93 -5.11
N ASP A 1163 45.23 14.75 -4.95
CA ASP A 1163 45.47 15.95 -5.75
C ASP A 1163 46.22 15.67 -7.07
N LEU A 1164 46.82 14.49 -7.24
CA LEU A 1164 47.56 14.12 -8.45
C LEU A 1164 46.61 13.56 -9.51
N LYS A 1165 46.32 14.36 -10.55
CA LYS A 1165 45.33 14.06 -11.59
C LYS A 1165 45.75 14.42 -13.02
N ASN A 1166 47.05 14.48 -13.31
CA ASN A 1166 47.55 14.91 -14.61
C ASN A 1166 47.52 13.78 -15.66
N VAL A 1167 47.50 12.52 -15.22
CA VAL A 1167 47.58 11.33 -16.08
C VAL A 1167 46.42 10.40 -15.78
N GLY A 1168 45.22 10.87 -16.17
CA GLY A 1168 43.95 10.13 -16.08
C GLY A 1168 43.77 9.10 -17.19
N TYR A 1169 43.17 7.97 -16.80
CA TYR A 1169 42.71 6.87 -17.65
C TYR A 1169 41.26 6.55 -17.31
N SER A 1170 40.42 6.36 -18.31
CA SER A 1170 39.00 6.07 -18.18
C SER A 1170 38.67 4.65 -18.58
N ILE A 1171 37.90 3.95 -17.76
CA ILE A 1171 37.54 2.55 -18.01
C ILE A 1171 36.65 2.45 -19.25
N PHE A 1172 36.89 1.44 -20.08
CA PHE A 1172 36.02 1.18 -21.23
C PHE A 1172 35.74 -0.30 -21.51
N ALA A 1173 36.54 -1.24 -20.99
CA ALA A 1173 36.30 -2.67 -21.16
C ALA A 1173 36.57 -3.42 -19.84
N ILE A 1174 35.62 -4.27 -19.44
CA ILE A 1174 35.64 -5.03 -18.18
C ILE A 1174 35.26 -6.47 -18.50
N PHE A 1175 36.24 -7.38 -18.43
CA PHE A 1175 36.00 -8.82 -18.62
C PHE A 1175 35.54 -9.43 -17.29
N ILE A 1176 34.37 -10.05 -17.31
CA ILE A 1176 33.76 -10.74 -16.18
C ILE A 1176 33.86 -12.25 -16.38
N HIS A 1177 34.16 -12.98 -15.31
CA HIS A 1177 34.15 -14.44 -15.28
C HIS A 1177 33.24 -14.96 -14.15
N ARG A 1178 32.23 -15.77 -14.49
CA ARG A 1178 31.39 -16.49 -13.52
C ARG A 1178 31.60 -18.01 -13.64
N GLY A 1179 32.05 -18.64 -12.57
CA GLY A 1179 32.51 -20.04 -12.57
C GLY A 1179 33.68 -20.24 -11.61
N GLU A 1180 34.25 -21.45 -11.62
CA GLU A 1180 35.38 -21.88 -10.78
C GLU A 1180 36.74 -21.42 -11.37
N ALA A 1181 37.83 -22.07 -10.97
CA ALA A 1181 39.18 -21.82 -11.51
C ALA A 1181 39.44 -22.52 -12.86
N SER A 1182 38.76 -23.64 -13.14
CA SER A 1182 39.00 -24.51 -14.31
C SER A 1182 37.87 -24.51 -15.35
N TYR A 1183 36.72 -23.91 -15.04
CA TYR A 1183 35.60 -23.76 -15.97
C TYR A 1183 34.69 -22.60 -15.54
N GLY A 1184 34.05 -21.97 -16.53
CA GLY A 1184 33.08 -20.91 -16.29
C GLY A 1184 32.71 -20.16 -17.56
N HIS A 1185 31.81 -19.19 -17.41
CA HIS A 1185 31.31 -18.36 -18.49
C HIS A 1185 31.91 -16.96 -18.45
N TYR A 1186 32.27 -16.45 -19.62
CA TYR A 1186 32.89 -15.15 -19.81
C TYR A 1186 31.99 -14.21 -20.61
N TRP A 1187 31.97 -12.94 -20.22
CA TRP A 1187 31.40 -11.85 -21.01
C TRP A 1187 32.18 -10.57 -20.74
N ILE A 1188 31.95 -9.55 -21.58
CA ILE A 1188 32.59 -8.24 -21.43
C ILE A 1188 31.55 -7.13 -21.35
N TYR A 1189 31.71 -6.22 -20.40
CA TYR A 1189 31.06 -4.91 -20.45
C TYR A 1189 31.96 -3.93 -21.21
N ILE A 1190 31.43 -3.26 -22.22
CA ILE A 1190 32.13 -2.21 -22.97
C ILE A 1190 31.35 -0.91 -22.85
N ARG A 1191 32.03 0.19 -22.48
CA ARG A 1191 31.47 1.55 -22.43
C ARG A 1191 31.59 2.21 -23.80
N ASP A 1192 30.52 2.85 -24.23
CA ASP A 1192 30.46 3.69 -25.43
C ASP A 1192 30.61 5.17 -25.00
N PRO A 1193 31.80 5.79 -25.11
CA PRO A 1193 32.02 7.15 -24.63
C PRO A 1193 31.34 8.22 -25.50
N VAL A 1194 30.83 7.86 -26.69
CA VAL A 1194 30.11 8.78 -27.58
C VAL A 1194 28.63 8.86 -27.21
N ARG A 1195 28.07 7.78 -26.65
CA ARG A 1195 26.65 7.67 -26.25
C ARG A 1195 26.43 7.60 -24.74
N ASP A 1196 27.52 7.52 -23.97
CA ASP A 1196 27.59 7.40 -22.51
C ASP A 1196 26.76 6.25 -21.91
N VAL A 1197 26.88 5.06 -22.52
CA VAL A 1197 26.18 3.85 -22.09
C VAL A 1197 27.14 2.66 -21.98
N TYR A 1198 26.85 1.75 -21.05
CA TYR A 1198 27.52 0.44 -20.97
C TYR A 1198 26.71 -0.61 -21.73
N ARG A 1199 27.41 -1.48 -22.46
CA ARG A 1199 26.81 -2.64 -23.13
C ARG A 1199 27.48 -3.93 -22.71
N LYS A 1200 26.67 -4.94 -22.44
CA LYS A 1200 27.07 -6.32 -22.11
C LYS A 1200 27.11 -7.12 -23.39
N TYR A 1201 28.29 -7.61 -23.75
CA TYR A 1201 28.50 -8.49 -24.89
C TYR A 1201 28.61 -9.91 -24.35
N ASN A 1202 27.48 -10.63 -24.40
CA ASN A 1202 27.32 -11.98 -23.89
C ASN A 1202 27.05 -12.91 -25.07
N ASP A 1203 28.12 -13.31 -25.76
CA ASP A 1203 28.10 -14.04 -27.04
C ASP A 1203 27.15 -13.40 -28.07
N GLU A 1204 26.04 -14.08 -28.34
CA GLU A 1204 25.03 -13.73 -29.34
C GLU A 1204 24.25 -12.47 -28.98
N ILE A 1205 24.18 -12.17 -27.68
CA ILE A 1205 23.33 -11.14 -27.09
C ILE A 1205 24.20 -9.96 -26.69
N VAL A 1206 24.00 -8.83 -27.39
CA VAL A 1206 24.49 -7.53 -26.95
C VAL A 1206 23.32 -6.74 -26.38
N SER A 1207 23.38 -6.41 -25.08
CA SER A 1207 22.34 -5.62 -24.39
C SER A 1207 22.93 -4.36 -23.76
N GLU A 1208 22.13 -3.31 -23.65
CA GLU A 1208 22.48 -2.13 -22.84
C GLU A 1208 22.26 -2.45 -21.35
N VAL A 1209 23.14 -1.96 -20.48
CA VAL A 1209 23.13 -2.28 -19.03
C VAL A 1209 23.39 -1.05 -18.18
N SER A 1210 22.87 -1.06 -16.96
CA SER A 1210 23.03 0.05 -16.02
C SER A 1210 24.43 0.07 -15.38
N PHE A 1211 24.90 1.26 -15.00
CA PHE A 1211 26.13 1.43 -14.21
C PHE A 1211 26.15 0.56 -12.94
N ASN A 1212 25.00 0.38 -12.29
CA ASN A 1212 24.85 -0.42 -11.07
C ASN A 1212 25.02 -1.93 -11.30
N GLU A 1213 24.77 -2.43 -12.51
CA GLU A 1213 25.07 -3.83 -12.88
C GLU A 1213 26.58 -4.03 -13.08
N VAL A 1214 27.23 -3.04 -13.67
CA VAL A 1214 28.67 -3.08 -13.99
C VAL A 1214 29.52 -2.95 -12.72
N MET A 1215 29.13 -2.05 -11.80
CA MET A 1215 29.84 -1.77 -10.55
C MET A 1215 29.28 -2.55 -9.34
N ASN A 1216 28.76 -3.77 -9.57
CA ASN A 1216 28.21 -4.60 -8.50
C ASN A 1216 29.30 -5.34 -7.71
N PHE A 1217 29.76 -4.71 -6.63
CA PHE A 1217 30.76 -5.25 -5.69
C PHE A 1217 30.14 -5.94 -4.44
N ALA A 1218 28.87 -6.35 -4.48
CA ALA A 1218 28.18 -6.90 -3.32
C ALA A 1218 28.71 -8.28 -2.87
N GLU A 1219 28.75 -8.50 -1.55
CA GLU A 1219 29.09 -9.80 -0.96
C GLU A 1219 28.09 -10.87 -1.42
N GLY A 1220 28.58 -11.89 -2.14
CA GLY A 1220 27.77 -12.93 -2.78
C GLY A 1220 27.74 -12.88 -4.31
N ASN A 1221 28.22 -11.79 -4.95
CA ASN A 1221 28.35 -11.75 -6.40
C ASN A 1221 29.41 -12.75 -6.90
N THR A 1222 28.96 -13.80 -7.61
CA THR A 1222 29.85 -14.84 -8.20
C THR A 1222 30.45 -14.45 -9.55
N ALA A 1223 29.93 -13.39 -10.18
CA ALA A 1223 30.41 -12.86 -11.46
C ALA A 1223 31.46 -11.77 -11.21
N THR A 1224 32.74 -12.16 -11.25
CA THR A 1224 33.84 -11.32 -10.77
C THR A 1224 34.72 -10.78 -11.91
N PRO A 1225 35.25 -9.56 -11.79
CA PRO A 1225 36.12 -8.96 -12.79
C PRO A 1225 37.48 -9.67 -12.81
N TYR A 1226 37.94 -10.04 -14.00
CA TYR A 1226 39.20 -10.76 -14.22
C TYR A 1226 40.24 -9.90 -14.97
N PHE A 1227 39.79 -9.05 -15.90
CA PHE A 1227 40.66 -8.16 -16.67
C PHE A 1227 39.98 -6.79 -16.85
N LEU A 1228 40.68 -5.71 -16.52
CA LEU A 1228 40.20 -4.34 -16.64
C LEU A 1228 41.00 -3.60 -17.71
N VAL A 1229 40.31 -2.83 -18.55
CA VAL A 1229 40.92 -2.06 -19.62
C VAL A 1229 40.46 -0.61 -19.59
N PHE A 1230 41.44 0.30 -19.57
CA PHE A 1230 41.25 1.73 -19.54
C PHE A 1230 41.90 2.38 -20.75
N VAL A 1231 41.25 3.39 -21.33
CA VAL A 1231 41.82 4.26 -22.37
C VAL A 1231 42.29 5.56 -21.71
N ARG A 1232 43.41 6.12 -22.18
CA ARG A 1232 43.90 7.40 -21.67
C ARG A 1232 42.87 8.51 -21.92
N ASP A 1233 42.61 9.39 -20.94
CA ASP A 1233 41.50 10.38 -20.98
C ASP A 1233 41.50 11.28 -22.23
N ASN A 1234 42.67 11.57 -22.81
CA ASN A 1234 42.77 12.39 -24.03
C ASN A 1234 42.60 11.59 -25.35
N LEU A 1235 42.21 10.32 -25.27
CA LEU A 1235 42.06 9.35 -26.37
C LEU A 1235 40.74 8.55 -26.27
N GLU A 1236 39.74 8.99 -25.49
CA GLU A 1236 38.45 8.31 -25.37
C GLU A 1236 37.79 8.03 -26.74
N ASN A 1237 38.06 8.89 -27.74
CA ASN A 1237 37.62 8.72 -29.13
C ASN A 1237 38.27 7.55 -29.90
N TYR A 1238 39.20 6.81 -29.29
CA TYR A 1238 39.73 5.54 -29.83
C TYR A 1238 38.78 4.36 -29.56
N VAL A 1239 37.75 4.56 -28.73
CA VAL A 1239 36.76 3.54 -28.37
C VAL A 1239 35.46 3.82 -29.12
N ASP A 1240 35.15 3.01 -30.12
CA ASP A 1240 33.92 3.08 -30.92
C ASP A 1240 33.31 1.68 -31.04
N PRO A 1241 32.50 1.23 -30.06
CA PRO A 1241 31.97 -0.13 -29.99
C PRO A 1241 30.72 -0.34 -30.87
N LEU A 1242 30.22 0.70 -31.55
CA LEU A 1242 28.98 0.66 -32.33
C LEU A 1242 29.21 1.22 -33.74
N LYS A 1243 29.88 0.40 -34.56
CA LYS A 1243 30.13 0.63 -35.99
C LYS A 1243 29.31 -0.35 -36.84
N ARG A 1244 28.28 0.16 -37.52
CA ARG A 1244 27.32 -0.60 -38.33
C ARG A 1244 27.02 0.15 -39.62
N ASP A 1245 27.49 -0.37 -40.76
CA ASP A 1245 27.29 0.24 -42.07
C ASP A 1245 26.42 -0.71 -42.91
N LEU A 1246 25.11 -0.48 -42.87
CA LEU A 1246 24.13 -1.27 -43.62
C LEU A 1246 23.76 -0.53 -44.90
N GLU A 1247 23.97 -1.15 -46.05
CA GLU A 1247 23.54 -0.58 -47.34
C GLU A 1247 22.02 -0.43 -47.38
N GLU A 1248 21.56 0.79 -47.66
CA GLU A 1248 20.16 1.11 -47.92
C GLU A 1248 19.70 0.37 -49.18
N GLU A 1249 18.58 -0.34 -49.10
CA GLU A 1249 17.87 -0.76 -50.31
C GLU A 1249 17.25 0.47 -50.96
N GLU A 1250 17.52 0.70 -52.26
CA GLU A 1250 16.63 1.52 -53.08
C GLU A 1250 15.22 0.96 -52.92
N ALA A 1251 14.26 1.82 -52.53
CA ALA A 1251 12.94 1.41 -52.06
C ALA A 1251 12.12 0.67 -53.14
N GLY A 1252 12.33 -0.64 -53.23
CA GLY A 1252 11.67 -1.55 -54.16
C GLY A 1252 10.19 -1.71 -53.83
N SER A 1253 9.35 -1.23 -54.74
CA SER A 1253 7.90 -1.12 -54.54
C SER A 1253 7.18 -2.46 -54.33
N VAL A 1254 6.51 -2.59 -53.17
CA VAL A 1254 5.20 -3.25 -53.00
C VAL A 1254 4.34 -2.39 -52.09
#